data_AF-A0A9N9FDX9-F1
#
_entry.id   AF-A0A9N9FDX9-F1
#
_cell.length_a   1.000
_cell.length_b   1.000
_cell.length_c   1.000
_cell.angle_alpha   90.00
_cell.angle_beta   90.00
_cell.angle_gamma   90.00
#
_symmetry.space_group_name_H-M   'P 1'
#
loop_
_entity.id
_entity.type
_entity.pdbx_description
1 polymer ?
#
loop_
_entity_poly.entity_id
_entity_poly.type
_entity_poly.pdbx_seq_one_letter_code
_entity_poly.pdbx_strand_id
1 'polypeptide(L)'
;MASVDFDSFAIFPALNVARVGNADNDVGDEYYYVGSEIPGVKPQAARFRIYGYKNDKIVGEIKSSEDVTIKWTVVLANKKAAHRGFFGIKNHNNKEPIRNADWPYDRSTLMAIKENSLASNDTGQSVEFKGRVYRYNDNDIVPSDGHELYLGKMIVEKEGSLLIIGGKGKSGCVKEDAFITNYANNDYWYDDTSDGSIDATVTINGEEIRNREGKSWVLVAPPKFAPGIHNVVSLYQVILETQHPVDPDEPINDPVVAENNRGVNYYRDIRPIFETISKNSWVNRKGFMGHGLNKPGEDVYKSFEEIIPDTSQQVKSLNKAALEWCVGGPFYPGIEMTYVAYDKNTFHKEYDFRINYNAIQPGDINAYMALPWQADFNECNTHWWPAQRPDIAIPKKRMDEITNGIIKLDDFEEWTRGFRNNSNNGIYPQWGNMDMVRVWNRLGFVVENTIHNNTETSFVEVDRQELFELNKDNISVKEFTLNNLYCLLKIALQIELSTIPPYLYALYSIKPGSNIGDTVRYKIRHVAAEEMLHASLVANLMVAIGHQPIFYSPTTIPHYPTPLPHIDQDLPIDFESIGDLYQTIKKFFKKLHDMGKIKYQKNFQLEPGMGYAPSTGTGNDGLIVIKDLDSALRAIDLIIVQGEGKYNMSEMKIDGYFDGELKEISGKISGDIVEKNIENNKCMIEGKFDGTIEKGKFENVGENSKISEGIIKGVIKTSNGTKTIERVIQGNFKGFDNNTFFNGSKEKFLSVKIESSLNGKFYGSIEEDSHYNAFKICKIDIENVSESEYQLWPVISDPSVSSYTDPKIIATATAFNAAYSYLMLLLQNVWKTDGQNKKMLVLGGMPALMHGVLKPIATFLAETPISTDTNAGATFGYYKFTRESGPKQQLIEAVKAASEAFPNNDELKNALKVVNSLPDISLSVFDEV
;
A
#
# COMPACT_ATOMS: atom_id res chain seq x y z
N MET A 1 -29.60 4.43 49.08
CA MET A 1 -30.71 3.87 48.29
C MET A 1 -31.18 2.61 49.01
N ALA A 2 -32.49 2.37 49.12
CA ALA A 2 -33.01 1.15 49.76
C ALA A 2 -32.34 -0.08 49.11
N SER A 3 -31.86 -1.02 49.92
CA SER A 3 -31.21 -2.26 49.48
C SER A 3 -32.15 -3.01 48.54
N VAL A 4 -31.95 -2.85 47.24
CA VAL A 4 -32.68 -3.64 46.25
C VAL A 4 -32.16 -5.06 46.39
N ASP A 5 -33.02 -5.92 46.92
CA ASP A 5 -32.74 -7.33 47.18
C ASP A 5 -33.04 -8.12 45.90
N PHE A 6 -32.00 -8.71 45.31
CA PHE A 6 -32.00 -9.46 44.05
C PHE A 6 -31.77 -10.94 44.32
N ASP A 7 -32.56 -11.82 43.71
CA ASP A 7 -32.42 -13.28 43.87
C ASP A 7 -31.46 -13.88 42.83
N SER A 8 -31.30 -13.19 41.69
CA SER A 8 -30.47 -13.62 40.56
C SER A 8 -30.09 -12.44 39.65
N PHE A 9 -29.17 -12.66 38.72
CA PHE A 9 -28.80 -11.67 37.69
C PHE A 9 -28.62 -12.28 36.31
N ALA A 10 -28.58 -11.45 35.26
CA ALA A 10 -28.16 -11.82 33.92
C ALA A 10 -27.29 -10.73 33.25
N ILE A 11 -26.52 -11.12 32.24
CA ILE A 11 -25.61 -10.24 31.49
C ILE A 11 -26.27 -9.81 30.16
N PHE A 12 -26.20 -8.51 29.85
CA PHE A 12 -26.72 -7.93 28.60
C PHE A 12 -25.75 -6.95 27.93
N PRO A 13 -25.72 -6.87 26.58
CA PRO A 13 -26.45 -7.72 25.63
C PRO A 13 -26.08 -9.22 25.75
N ALA A 14 -26.99 -10.10 25.32
CA ALA A 14 -26.76 -11.55 25.33
C ALA A 14 -25.69 -11.95 24.30
N LEU A 15 -25.71 -11.28 23.14
CA LEU A 15 -24.70 -11.33 22.09
C LEU A 15 -24.36 -9.89 21.69
N ASN A 16 -23.08 -9.54 21.71
CA ASN A 16 -22.62 -8.21 21.33
C ASN A 16 -21.48 -8.26 20.31
N VAL A 17 -21.19 -7.13 19.65
CA VAL A 17 -20.18 -7.04 18.60
C VAL A 17 -19.17 -5.94 18.95
N ALA A 18 -17.90 -6.33 18.99
CA ALA A 18 -16.76 -5.43 18.95
C ALA A 18 -16.17 -5.45 17.53
N ARG A 19 -15.50 -4.38 17.12
CA ARG A 19 -14.86 -4.32 15.80
C ARG A 19 -13.39 -4.00 15.93
N VAL A 20 -12.59 -4.63 15.07
CA VAL A 20 -11.16 -4.36 14.99
C VAL A 20 -10.89 -2.91 14.59
N GLY A 21 -9.78 -2.35 15.06
CA GLY A 21 -9.37 -0.97 14.80
C GLY A 21 -7.90 -0.77 15.16
N ASN A 22 -7.18 0.09 14.45
CA ASN A 22 -5.72 0.21 14.57
C ASN A 22 -5.24 1.59 15.06
N ALA A 23 -6.12 2.42 15.63
CA ALA A 23 -5.71 3.64 16.31
C ALA A 23 -4.64 3.33 17.38
N ASP A 24 -3.56 4.12 17.46
CA ASP A 24 -2.37 3.82 18.28
C ASP A 24 -2.35 4.48 19.68
N ASN A 25 -3.32 5.34 20.00
CA ASN A 25 -3.31 6.09 21.27
C ASN A 25 -3.96 5.31 22.42
N ASP A 26 -3.21 4.40 23.04
CA ASP A 26 -3.65 3.54 24.18
C ASP A 26 -4.06 4.29 25.48
N VAL A 27 -4.30 5.61 25.45
CA VAL A 27 -4.60 6.43 26.65
C VAL A 27 -5.79 7.37 26.42
N GLY A 28 -6.92 7.11 27.10
CA GLY A 28 -8.06 8.03 27.23
C GLY A 28 -9.36 7.60 26.54
N ASP A 29 -10.47 8.30 26.85
CA ASP A 29 -11.82 8.11 26.27
C ASP A 29 -11.87 8.37 24.75
N GLU A 30 -10.77 8.79 24.13
CA GLU A 30 -10.66 9.05 22.69
C GLU A 30 -10.17 7.85 21.86
N TYR A 31 -9.78 6.72 22.48
CA TYR A 31 -9.21 5.55 21.77
C TYR A 31 -10.25 4.68 21.04
N TYR A 32 -11.43 4.52 21.61
CA TYR A 32 -12.50 3.64 21.12
C TYR A 32 -13.84 4.36 21.18
N TYR A 33 -14.85 3.83 20.50
CA TYR A 33 -16.23 4.31 20.63
C TYR A 33 -17.16 3.16 21.03
N VAL A 34 -18.30 3.49 21.64
CA VAL A 34 -19.31 2.53 22.07
C VAL A 34 -20.59 2.79 21.29
N GLY A 35 -21.09 1.80 20.55
CA GLY A 35 -22.29 1.95 19.72
C GLY A 35 -21.99 2.44 18.31
N SER A 36 -22.91 3.21 17.72
CA SER A 36 -22.88 3.64 16.31
C SER A 36 -22.30 5.04 16.07
N GLU A 37 -21.48 5.55 16.99
CA GLU A 37 -20.83 6.86 16.86
C GLU A 37 -19.86 6.89 15.68
N ILE A 38 -19.70 8.08 15.06
CA ILE A 38 -18.91 8.28 13.84
C ILE A 38 -17.43 7.99 14.13
N PRO A 39 -16.84 6.96 13.49
CA PRO A 39 -15.49 6.57 13.81
C PRO A 39 -14.58 6.90 12.65
N GLY A 40 -13.45 7.53 12.93
CA GLY A 40 -12.25 7.22 12.15
C GLY A 40 -11.89 5.73 12.32
N VAL A 41 -10.64 5.34 12.11
CA VAL A 41 -10.21 3.93 12.25
C VAL A 41 -10.03 3.49 13.73
N LYS A 42 -10.96 3.91 14.59
CA LYS A 42 -11.01 3.54 16.01
C LYS A 42 -11.70 2.19 16.15
N PRO A 43 -11.28 1.33 17.10
CA PRO A 43 -12.03 0.12 17.41
C PRO A 43 -13.40 0.45 18.00
N GLN A 44 -14.41 -0.35 17.62
CA GLN A 44 -15.73 -0.33 18.27
C GLN A 44 -15.69 -1.27 19.48
N ALA A 45 -15.98 -0.74 20.67
CA ALA A 45 -16.03 -1.53 21.89
C ALA A 45 -17.44 -2.10 22.14
N ALA A 46 -17.50 -3.35 22.61
CA ALA A 46 -18.72 -3.99 23.08
C ALA A 46 -18.86 -3.79 24.60
N ARG A 47 -19.91 -3.08 25.02
CA ARG A 47 -20.24 -2.89 26.45
C ARG A 47 -21.22 -3.95 26.95
N PHE A 48 -20.93 -4.54 28.10
CA PHE A 48 -21.77 -5.49 28.83
C PHE A 48 -22.12 -4.95 30.22
N ARG A 49 -23.35 -5.22 30.63
CA ARG A 49 -23.93 -4.78 31.91
C ARG A 49 -24.62 -5.96 32.61
N ILE A 50 -24.81 -5.82 33.91
CA ILE A 50 -25.51 -6.80 34.73
C ILE A 50 -26.86 -6.24 35.15
N TYR A 51 -27.92 -7.01 34.93
CA TYR A 51 -29.27 -6.68 35.37
C TYR A 51 -29.74 -7.67 36.43
N GLY A 52 -30.23 -7.15 37.54
CA GLY A 52 -30.72 -7.91 38.68
C GLY A 52 -32.20 -8.24 38.55
N TYR A 53 -32.56 -9.42 39.03
CA TYR A 53 -33.92 -9.95 38.99
C TYR A 53 -34.44 -10.24 40.40
N LYS A 54 -35.75 -10.04 40.56
CA LYS A 54 -36.51 -10.46 41.74
C LYS A 54 -37.84 -11.06 41.29
N ASN A 55 -38.18 -12.27 41.74
CA ASN A 55 -39.39 -12.98 41.30
C ASN A 55 -39.58 -12.96 39.76
N ASP A 56 -38.51 -13.30 39.05
CA ASP A 56 -38.43 -13.31 37.58
C ASP A 56 -38.60 -11.97 36.84
N LYS A 57 -38.70 -10.85 37.55
CA LYS A 57 -38.79 -9.52 36.94
C LYS A 57 -37.47 -8.78 37.03
N ILE A 58 -37.08 -8.12 35.94
CA ILE A 58 -35.94 -7.19 35.93
C ILE A 58 -36.27 -6.04 36.87
N VAL A 59 -35.40 -5.81 37.86
CA VAL A 59 -35.58 -4.73 38.85
C VAL A 59 -34.68 -3.53 38.52
N GLY A 60 -33.51 -3.77 37.93
CA GLY A 60 -32.61 -2.71 37.51
C GLY A 60 -31.19 -3.21 37.23
N GLU A 61 -30.33 -2.30 36.77
CA GLU A 61 -28.90 -2.55 36.56
C GLU A 61 -28.19 -2.69 37.92
N ILE A 62 -27.39 -3.75 38.10
CA ILE A 62 -26.51 -3.92 39.27
C ILE A 62 -25.21 -3.19 38.98
N LYS A 63 -24.86 -2.23 39.83
CA LYS A 63 -23.63 -1.43 39.72
C LYS A 63 -22.68 -1.72 40.88
N SER A 64 -21.39 -1.59 40.61
CA SER A 64 -20.35 -1.72 41.64
C SER A 64 -20.54 -0.67 42.75
N SER A 65 -20.38 -1.09 44.00
CA SER A 65 -20.43 -0.23 45.19
C SER A 65 -19.65 -0.88 46.35
N GLU A 66 -19.58 -0.25 47.53
CA GLU A 66 -18.86 -0.81 48.68
C GLU A 66 -19.33 -2.24 49.05
N ASP A 67 -20.63 -2.50 48.89
CA ASP A 67 -21.27 -3.79 49.22
C ASP A 67 -21.44 -4.71 48.00
N VAL A 68 -21.08 -4.27 46.80
CA VAL A 68 -21.32 -4.99 45.54
C VAL A 68 -20.03 -5.11 44.74
N THR A 69 -19.52 -6.34 44.62
CA THR A 69 -18.36 -6.67 43.78
C THR A 69 -18.81 -7.44 42.54
N ILE A 70 -18.33 -7.02 41.37
CA ILE A 70 -18.57 -7.69 40.09
C ILE A 70 -17.23 -8.17 39.55
N LYS A 71 -17.08 -9.48 39.35
CA LYS A 71 -15.89 -10.07 38.72
C LYS A 71 -16.27 -10.63 37.35
N TRP A 72 -15.65 -10.11 36.30
CA TRP A 72 -15.82 -10.56 34.93
C TRP A 72 -14.78 -11.62 34.58
N THR A 73 -15.19 -12.64 33.81
CA THR A 73 -14.31 -13.65 33.23
C THR A 73 -14.63 -13.76 31.74
N VAL A 74 -13.59 -13.63 30.91
CA VAL A 74 -13.72 -13.53 29.46
C VAL A 74 -12.76 -14.49 28.80
N VAL A 75 -13.24 -15.21 27.80
CA VAL A 75 -12.42 -16.05 26.92
C VAL A 75 -12.58 -15.54 25.50
N LEU A 76 -11.50 -15.13 24.85
CA LEU A 76 -11.48 -14.82 23.41
C LEU A 76 -10.69 -15.88 22.66
N ALA A 77 -11.20 -16.30 21.50
CA ALA A 77 -10.55 -17.30 20.67
C ALA A 77 -10.72 -17.03 19.17
N ASN A 78 -9.68 -17.38 18.41
CA ASN A 78 -9.71 -17.52 16.96
C ASN A 78 -9.32 -18.95 16.59
N LYS A 79 -10.24 -19.65 15.91
CA LYS A 79 -10.03 -21.03 15.45
C LYS A 79 -10.03 -21.17 13.93
N LYS A 80 -10.06 -20.07 13.18
CA LYS A 80 -10.19 -20.08 11.71
C LYS A 80 -9.16 -20.97 11.02
N ALA A 81 -7.89 -20.87 11.41
CA ALA A 81 -6.80 -21.64 10.79
C ALA A 81 -6.90 -23.15 11.09
N ALA A 82 -7.48 -23.51 12.24
CA ALA A 82 -7.65 -24.89 12.66
C ALA A 82 -8.95 -25.54 12.14
N HIS A 83 -9.84 -24.77 11.51
CA HIS A 83 -11.18 -25.21 11.13
C HIS A 83 -11.26 -25.74 9.68
N ARG A 84 -12.44 -26.23 9.30
CA ARG A 84 -12.84 -26.49 7.91
C ARG A 84 -12.80 -25.21 7.07
N GLY A 85 -12.42 -25.35 5.80
CA GLY A 85 -12.57 -24.27 4.83
C GLY A 85 -14.05 -24.01 4.51
N PHE A 86 -14.36 -22.82 4.00
CA PHE A 86 -15.71 -22.42 3.62
C PHE A 86 -15.93 -22.60 2.11
N PHE A 87 -16.95 -23.38 1.72
CA PHE A 87 -17.28 -23.63 0.29
C PHE A 87 -18.73 -23.26 -0.05
N GLY A 88 -19.37 -22.43 0.79
CA GLY A 88 -20.76 -22.02 0.66
C GLY A 88 -21.75 -22.92 1.39
N ILE A 89 -22.90 -22.35 1.75
CA ILE A 89 -23.96 -23.03 2.54
C ILE A 89 -24.37 -24.38 1.93
N LYS A 90 -24.50 -24.46 0.59
CA LYS A 90 -24.94 -25.69 -0.09
C LYS A 90 -23.95 -26.86 0.05
N ASN A 91 -22.69 -26.58 0.34
CA ASN A 91 -21.62 -27.58 0.46
C ASN A 91 -21.27 -27.93 1.90
N HIS A 92 -21.89 -27.28 2.89
CA HIS A 92 -21.63 -27.46 4.33
C HIS A 92 -21.70 -28.92 4.81
N ASN A 93 -22.57 -29.73 4.20
CA ASN A 93 -22.77 -31.14 4.59
C ASN A 93 -21.79 -32.11 3.90
N ASN A 94 -20.93 -31.62 2.99
CA ASN A 94 -19.89 -32.43 2.36
C ASN A 94 -18.66 -32.54 3.29
N LYS A 95 -17.81 -33.57 3.08
CA LYS A 95 -16.51 -33.65 3.76
C LYS A 95 -15.57 -32.56 3.20
N GLU A 96 -15.81 -31.31 3.58
CA GLU A 96 -15.02 -30.17 3.16
C GLU A 96 -13.57 -30.29 3.65
N PRO A 97 -12.58 -29.91 2.83
CA PRO A 97 -11.19 -29.84 3.24
C PRO A 97 -11.02 -28.97 4.49
N ILE A 98 -10.17 -29.43 5.40
CA ILE A 98 -9.71 -28.60 6.52
C ILE A 98 -8.67 -27.60 6.02
N ARG A 99 -8.69 -26.37 6.55
CA ARG A 99 -7.58 -25.44 6.36
C ARG A 99 -6.34 -26.02 7.01
N ASN A 100 -5.17 -25.75 6.42
CA ASN A 100 -3.88 -26.27 6.86
C ASN A 100 -3.93 -27.81 7.00
N ALA A 101 -4.39 -28.50 5.94
CA ALA A 101 -4.54 -29.95 5.94
C ALA A 101 -3.20 -30.69 6.06
N ASP A 102 -2.14 -30.07 5.57
CA ASP A 102 -0.75 -30.52 5.61
C ASP A 102 0.01 -30.02 6.85
N TRP A 103 -0.68 -29.43 7.84
CA TRP A 103 -0.04 -28.97 9.08
C TRP A 103 0.59 -30.15 9.84
N PRO A 104 1.91 -30.12 10.10
CA PRO A 104 2.62 -31.29 10.64
C PRO A 104 2.45 -31.47 12.16
N TYR A 105 1.81 -30.51 12.85
CA TYR A 105 1.71 -30.47 14.32
C TYR A 105 0.28 -30.64 14.83
N ASP A 106 0.13 -30.66 16.16
CA ASP A 106 -1.17 -30.63 16.82
C ASP A 106 -1.98 -29.41 16.38
N ARG A 107 -3.24 -29.61 15.95
CA ARG A 107 -4.08 -28.53 15.40
C ARG A 107 -4.42 -27.44 16.42
N SER A 108 -4.29 -27.68 17.71
CA SER A 108 -4.43 -26.64 18.74
C SER A 108 -3.39 -25.53 18.59
N THR A 109 -2.24 -25.80 17.93
CA THR A 109 -1.22 -24.79 17.61
C THR A 109 -1.64 -23.79 16.53
N LEU A 110 -2.73 -24.08 15.81
CA LEU A 110 -3.36 -23.16 14.86
C LEU A 110 -4.45 -22.30 15.51
N MET A 111 -4.72 -22.48 16.80
CA MET A 111 -5.76 -21.76 17.54
C MET A 111 -5.12 -20.72 18.46
N ALA A 112 -5.65 -19.50 18.46
CA ALA A 112 -5.29 -18.49 19.44
C ALA A 112 -6.41 -18.40 20.47
N ILE A 113 -6.16 -18.75 21.73
CA ILE A 113 -7.16 -18.77 22.80
C ILE A 113 -6.58 -18.12 24.05
N LYS A 114 -7.32 -17.20 24.68
CA LYS A 114 -6.90 -16.58 25.94
C LYS A 114 -8.09 -16.31 26.85
N GLU A 115 -7.93 -16.72 28.11
CA GLU A 115 -8.83 -16.39 29.23
C GLU A 115 -8.18 -15.34 30.13
N ASN A 116 -8.97 -14.37 30.58
CA ASN A 116 -8.60 -13.41 31.62
C ASN A 116 -9.82 -13.06 32.49
N SER A 117 -9.57 -12.53 33.68
CA SER A 117 -10.61 -12.00 34.57
C SER A 117 -10.20 -10.65 35.16
N LEU A 118 -11.18 -9.79 35.46
CA LEU A 118 -10.99 -8.51 36.14
C LEU A 118 -12.17 -8.24 37.06
N ALA A 119 -11.92 -7.70 38.26
CA ALA A 119 -12.96 -7.36 39.21
C ALA A 119 -13.22 -5.85 39.28
N SER A 120 -14.41 -5.46 39.74
CA SER A 120 -14.85 -4.06 39.78
C SER A 120 -14.08 -3.20 40.78
N ASN A 121 -13.31 -3.80 41.69
CA ASN A 121 -12.36 -3.14 42.57
C ASN A 121 -10.98 -2.89 41.91
N ASP A 122 -10.72 -3.43 40.72
CA ASP A 122 -9.51 -3.18 39.92
C ASP A 122 -9.66 -1.94 39.00
N THR A 123 -10.45 -0.93 39.41
CA THR A 123 -10.85 0.19 38.54
C THR A 123 -9.66 0.91 37.90
N GLY A 124 -9.72 1.09 36.57
CA GLY A 124 -8.68 1.76 35.79
C GLY A 124 -7.59 0.84 35.22
N GLN A 125 -7.69 -0.47 35.43
CA GLN A 125 -6.83 -1.46 34.79
C GLN A 125 -7.46 -2.02 33.51
N SER A 126 -6.61 -2.35 32.53
CA SER A 126 -6.98 -3.08 31.32
C SER A 126 -6.17 -4.37 31.23
N VAL A 127 -6.79 -5.46 30.79
CA VAL A 127 -6.10 -6.74 30.57
C VAL A 127 -6.19 -7.13 29.11
N GLU A 128 -5.05 -7.46 28.50
CA GLU A 128 -4.95 -7.84 27.09
C GLU A 128 -5.14 -9.35 26.88
N PHE A 129 -5.80 -9.70 25.77
CA PHE A 129 -5.93 -11.07 25.29
C PHE A 129 -4.87 -11.35 24.24
N LYS A 130 -3.76 -11.97 24.68
CA LYS A 130 -2.65 -12.37 23.81
C LYS A 130 -2.66 -13.89 23.64
N GLY A 131 -3.08 -14.33 22.46
CA GLY A 131 -2.93 -15.71 22.01
C GLY A 131 -1.56 -15.94 21.36
N ARG A 132 -1.31 -17.16 20.88
CA ARG A 132 -0.08 -17.49 20.16
C ARG A 132 -0.41 -18.29 18.91
N VAL A 133 0.20 -17.92 17.78
CA VAL A 133 0.18 -18.69 16.54
C VAL A 133 1.61 -19.13 16.25
N TYR A 134 1.83 -20.42 15.99
CA TYR A 134 3.15 -20.99 15.82
C TYR A 134 3.63 -20.86 14.36
N ARG A 135 4.93 -20.61 14.16
CA ARG A 135 5.51 -20.60 12.81
C ARG A 135 5.58 -22.01 12.22
N TYR A 136 5.45 -22.09 10.90
CA TYR A 136 5.70 -23.33 10.17
C TYR A 136 7.22 -23.58 10.15
N ASN A 137 7.63 -24.79 10.54
CA ASN A 137 9.02 -25.25 10.46
C ASN A 137 8.99 -26.75 10.10
N ASP A 138 9.91 -27.23 9.27
CA ASP A 138 9.98 -28.65 8.87
C ASP A 138 10.70 -29.54 9.92
N ASN A 139 11.45 -28.95 10.87
CA ASN A 139 12.42 -29.68 11.71
C ASN A 139 12.12 -29.73 13.22
N ASP A 140 11.06 -29.07 13.71
CA ASP A 140 10.42 -29.18 15.04
C ASP A 140 9.81 -27.81 15.45
N ILE A 141 8.78 -27.81 16.32
CA ILE A 141 8.31 -26.57 16.97
C ILE A 141 9.41 -26.08 17.90
N VAL A 142 9.96 -24.91 17.64
CA VAL A 142 10.69 -24.15 18.65
C VAL A 142 9.65 -23.30 19.39
N PRO A 143 9.32 -23.54 20.69
CA PRO A 143 8.24 -22.82 21.37
C PRO A 143 8.46 -21.31 21.50
N SER A 144 9.69 -20.84 21.27
CA SER A 144 10.04 -19.42 21.16
C SER A 144 9.81 -18.83 19.76
N ASP A 145 9.52 -19.66 18.76
CA ASP A 145 9.30 -19.30 17.36
C ASP A 145 7.78 -19.31 17.06
N GLY A 146 7.12 -18.22 17.42
CA GLY A 146 5.70 -18.02 17.24
C GLY A 146 5.34 -16.54 17.35
N HIS A 147 4.27 -16.13 16.68
CA HIS A 147 3.77 -14.76 16.75
C HIS A 147 2.74 -14.66 17.90
N GLU A 148 2.95 -13.71 18.80
CA GLU A 148 1.94 -13.33 19.77
C GLU A 148 0.82 -12.59 19.04
N LEU A 149 -0.39 -13.14 19.08
CA LEU A 149 -1.55 -12.59 18.40
C LEU A 149 -2.43 -11.84 19.41
N TYR A 150 -2.56 -10.54 19.23
CA TYR A 150 -3.40 -9.67 20.05
C TYR A 150 -4.86 -9.79 19.60
N LEU A 151 -5.71 -10.45 20.40
CA LEU A 151 -7.13 -10.65 20.12
C LEU A 151 -8.03 -9.51 20.64
N GLY A 152 -7.49 -8.65 21.51
CA GLY A 152 -8.22 -7.54 22.11
C GLY A 152 -7.81 -7.22 23.55
N LYS A 153 -8.61 -6.40 24.22
CA LYS A 153 -8.46 -6.10 25.67
C LYS A 153 -9.82 -5.94 26.35
N MET A 154 -9.85 -6.21 27.66
CA MET A 154 -11.00 -5.93 28.53
C MET A 154 -10.71 -4.79 29.49
N ILE A 155 -11.74 -3.99 29.77
CA ILE A 155 -11.72 -2.88 30.73
C ILE A 155 -12.98 -2.99 31.59
N VAL A 156 -12.86 -2.80 32.90
CA VAL A 156 -14.02 -2.67 33.79
C VAL A 156 -14.19 -1.19 34.15
N GLU A 157 -15.35 -0.63 33.78
CA GLU A 157 -15.73 0.75 34.08
C GLU A 157 -16.01 0.93 35.58
N LYS A 158 -15.99 2.18 36.06
CA LYS A 158 -16.18 2.50 37.49
C LYS A 158 -17.50 1.98 38.04
N GLU A 159 -18.54 1.96 37.20
CA GLU A 159 -19.87 1.49 37.53
C GLU A 159 -19.97 -0.06 37.55
N GLY A 160 -18.90 -0.78 37.16
CA GLY A 160 -18.84 -2.24 37.11
C GLY A 160 -19.22 -2.85 35.74
N SER A 161 -19.53 -2.03 34.74
CA SER A 161 -19.75 -2.47 33.35
C SER A 161 -18.44 -2.97 32.72
N LEU A 162 -18.55 -3.95 31.83
CA LEU A 162 -17.41 -4.50 31.09
C LEU A 162 -17.37 -3.91 29.68
N LEU A 163 -16.20 -3.47 29.24
CA LEU A 163 -15.91 -3.13 27.86
C LEU A 163 -14.94 -4.14 27.25
N ILE A 164 -15.28 -4.67 26.08
CA ILE A 164 -14.40 -5.47 25.24
C ILE A 164 -14.02 -4.68 24.01
N ILE A 165 -12.71 -4.53 23.79
CA ILE A 165 -12.14 -3.93 22.59
C ILE A 165 -11.48 -5.05 21.78
N GLY A 166 -11.79 -5.12 20.48
CA GLY A 166 -11.27 -6.16 19.58
C GLY A 166 -9.79 -6.04 19.24
N GLY A 167 -9.34 -6.92 18.33
CA GLY A 167 -7.99 -6.90 17.76
C GLY A 167 -7.66 -5.62 16.99
N LYS A 168 -6.42 -5.54 16.50
CA LYS A 168 -5.90 -4.38 15.75
C LYS A 168 -6.14 -4.45 14.24
N GLY A 169 -6.84 -5.48 13.76
CA GLY A 169 -7.07 -5.75 12.34
C GLY A 169 -5.82 -6.26 11.62
N LYS A 170 -4.90 -6.89 12.35
CA LYS A 170 -3.66 -7.46 11.81
C LYS A 170 -3.91 -8.88 11.30
N SER A 171 -3.38 -9.13 10.11
CA SER A 171 -3.35 -10.45 9.48
C SER A 171 -1.95 -10.74 8.96
N GLY A 172 -1.57 -12.01 8.93
CA GLY A 172 -0.25 -12.42 8.49
C GLY A 172 -0.20 -13.90 8.14
N CYS A 173 0.98 -14.36 7.74
CA CYS A 173 1.22 -15.77 7.45
C CYS A 173 2.29 -16.36 8.38
N VAL A 174 2.17 -17.65 8.65
CA VAL A 174 3.14 -18.44 9.46
C VAL A 174 4.12 -19.22 8.61
N LYS A 175 3.95 -19.21 7.28
CA LYS A 175 4.81 -19.83 6.29
C LYS A 175 5.25 -18.76 5.29
N GLU A 176 6.55 -18.64 5.07
CA GLU A 176 7.09 -17.79 3.99
C GLU A 176 6.44 -18.22 2.66
N ASP A 177 6.17 -17.26 1.77
CA ASP A 177 5.48 -17.44 0.47
C ASP A 177 4.02 -17.87 0.46
N ALA A 178 3.37 -17.99 1.62
CA ALA A 178 1.93 -18.19 1.65
C ALA A 178 1.21 -16.93 1.17
N PHE A 179 0.77 -16.93 -0.09
CA PHE A 179 -0.03 -15.86 -0.67
C PHE A 179 -1.52 -16.11 -0.49
N ILE A 180 -2.29 -15.03 -0.41
CA ILE A 180 -3.74 -15.11 -0.57
C ILE A 180 -4.05 -15.45 -2.02
N THR A 181 -4.70 -16.58 -2.24
CA THR A 181 -5.12 -17.06 -3.57
C THR A 181 -6.64 -17.24 -3.66
N ASN A 182 -7.33 -17.20 -2.52
CA ASN A 182 -8.77 -17.40 -2.41
C ASN A 182 -9.39 -16.37 -1.46
N TYR A 183 -10.66 -16.02 -1.65
CA TYR A 183 -11.38 -15.08 -0.79
C TYR A 183 -11.53 -15.57 0.67
N ALA A 184 -11.71 -16.87 0.90
CA ALA A 184 -12.03 -17.41 2.22
C ALA A 184 -11.02 -18.40 2.79
N ASN A 185 -10.33 -19.18 1.95
CA ASN A 185 -9.52 -20.31 2.39
C ASN A 185 -8.06 -20.15 1.96
N ASN A 186 -7.26 -19.55 2.82
CA ASN A 186 -5.83 -19.39 2.60
C ASN A 186 -5.06 -20.12 3.70
N ASP A 187 -4.37 -21.19 3.32
CA ASP A 187 -3.54 -21.95 4.25
C ASP A 187 -2.37 -21.11 4.74
N TYR A 188 -1.97 -21.37 5.98
CA TYR A 188 -0.89 -20.72 6.72
C TYR A 188 -1.14 -19.25 7.08
N TRP A 189 -2.37 -18.74 6.90
CA TRP A 189 -2.75 -17.40 7.33
C TRP A 189 -3.37 -17.38 8.72
N TYR A 190 -3.24 -16.24 9.40
CA TYR A 190 -3.96 -15.89 10.62
C TYR A 190 -4.50 -14.46 10.52
N ASP A 191 -5.52 -14.16 11.31
CA ASP A 191 -6.00 -12.81 11.58
C ASP A 191 -6.36 -12.66 13.06
N ASP A 192 -6.60 -11.44 13.51
CA ASP A 192 -6.89 -11.12 14.91
C ASP A 192 -8.38 -10.89 15.22
N THR A 193 -9.27 -11.33 14.34
CA THR A 193 -10.69 -11.45 14.68
C THR A 193 -10.89 -12.58 15.69
N SER A 194 -12.00 -12.59 16.43
CA SER A 194 -12.23 -13.59 17.47
C SER A 194 -13.72 -13.70 17.79
N ASP A 195 -14.10 -14.71 18.54
CA ASP A 195 -15.33 -14.67 19.33
C ASP A 195 -15.09 -15.34 20.68
N GLY A 196 -16.00 -15.10 21.62
CA GLY A 196 -15.99 -15.92 22.82
C GLY A 196 -16.90 -15.47 23.95
N SER A 197 -16.75 -16.16 25.07
CA SER A 197 -17.71 -16.15 26.16
C SER A 197 -17.43 -15.05 27.18
N ILE A 198 -18.50 -14.42 27.66
CA ILE A 198 -18.51 -13.43 28.73
C ILE A 198 -19.28 -14.00 29.92
N ASP A 199 -18.62 -14.11 31.07
CA ASP A 199 -19.22 -14.58 32.32
C ASP A 199 -18.93 -13.59 33.45
N ALA A 200 -19.72 -13.68 34.52
CA ALA A 200 -19.57 -12.83 35.69
C ALA A 200 -19.89 -13.58 36.99
N THR A 201 -19.21 -13.18 38.06
CA THR A 201 -19.55 -13.51 39.45
C THR A 201 -19.94 -12.22 40.15
N VAL A 202 -21.14 -12.17 40.74
CA VAL A 202 -21.64 -10.99 41.46
C VAL A 202 -21.78 -11.34 42.93
N THR A 203 -21.14 -10.56 43.79
CA THR A 203 -21.21 -10.70 45.23
C THR A 203 -21.86 -9.46 45.83
N ILE A 204 -22.96 -9.64 46.57
CA ILE A 204 -23.67 -8.57 47.29
C ILE A 204 -23.64 -8.90 48.79
N ASN A 205 -23.15 -7.98 49.62
CA ASN A 205 -23.00 -8.18 51.07
C ASN A 205 -22.23 -9.46 51.45
N GLY A 206 -21.28 -9.88 50.61
CA GLY A 206 -20.50 -11.12 50.80
C GLY A 206 -21.17 -12.40 50.31
N GLU A 207 -22.40 -12.35 49.79
CA GLU A 207 -23.11 -13.50 49.22
C GLU A 207 -23.09 -13.46 47.68
N GLU A 208 -22.78 -14.60 47.06
CA GLU A 208 -22.80 -14.74 45.60
C GLU A 208 -24.23 -14.89 45.09
N ILE A 209 -24.60 -14.07 44.12
CA ILE A 209 -25.90 -14.13 43.45
C ILE A 209 -25.80 -15.01 42.22
N ARG A 210 -26.83 -15.82 41.96
CA ARG A 210 -26.85 -16.73 40.81
C ARG A 210 -26.98 -15.98 39.48
N ASN A 211 -26.09 -16.26 38.53
CA ASN A 211 -26.32 -15.97 37.11
C ASN A 211 -27.41 -16.92 36.57
N ARG A 212 -28.60 -16.39 36.28
CA ARG A 212 -29.76 -17.23 35.90
C ARG A 212 -29.77 -17.66 34.44
N GLU A 213 -29.19 -16.84 33.55
CA GLU A 213 -29.22 -17.07 32.09
C GLU A 213 -27.89 -17.62 31.55
N GLY A 214 -26.84 -17.62 32.37
CA GLY A 214 -25.52 -18.11 31.99
C GLY A 214 -24.70 -17.08 31.20
N LYS A 215 -23.80 -17.56 30.34
CA LYS A 215 -22.81 -16.72 29.66
C LYS A 215 -23.45 -15.86 28.58
N SER A 216 -22.95 -14.64 28.42
CA SER A 216 -23.13 -13.85 27.19
C SER A 216 -21.98 -14.12 26.22
N TRP A 217 -22.03 -13.52 25.03
CA TRP A 217 -21.02 -13.75 23.99
C TRP A 217 -20.63 -12.45 23.28
N VAL A 218 -19.39 -12.39 22.80
CA VAL A 218 -18.89 -11.29 21.97
C VAL A 218 -18.37 -11.82 20.64
N LEU A 219 -18.69 -11.12 19.55
CA LEU A 219 -18.08 -11.29 18.23
C LEU A 219 -17.10 -10.14 18.01
N VAL A 220 -15.85 -10.44 17.65
CA VAL A 220 -14.87 -9.44 17.21
C VAL A 220 -14.78 -9.50 15.69
N ALA A 221 -15.38 -8.53 15.02
CA ALA A 221 -15.61 -8.53 13.58
C ALA A 221 -14.79 -7.44 12.85
N PRO A 222 -14.74 -7.47 11.50
CA PRO A 222 -14.22 -6.36 10.70
C PRO A 222 -14.89 -5.02 10.99
N PRO A 223 -14.28 -3.88 10.61
CA PRO A 223 -14.88 -2.56 10.74
C PRO A 223 -16.20 -2.43 9.97
N LYS A 224 -17.05 -1.48 10.38
CA LYS A 224 -18.23 -1.03 9.61
C LYS A 224 -17.90 0.30 8.97
N PHE A 225 -17.63 0.29 7.67
CA PHE A 225 -17.21 1.51 6.96
C PHE A 225 -18.37 2.45 6.64
N ALA A 226 -19.63 2.01 6.79
CA ALA A 226 -20.81 2.86 6.65
C ALA A 226 -21.73 2.76 7.89
N PRO A 227 -21.30 3.28 9.06
CA PRO A 227 -22.00 3.08 10.33
C PRO A 227 -23.44 3.59 10.34
N GLY A 228 -23.76 4.65 9.57
CA GLY A 228 -25.11 5.22 9.46
C GLY A 228 -26.04 4.51 8.47
N ILE A 229 -25.59 3.41 7.82
CA ILE A 229 -26.37 2.68 6.82
C ILE A 229 -26.66 1.26 7.34
N HIS A 230 -27.95 0.91 7.33
CA HIS A 230 -28.43 -0.41 7.77
C HIS A 230 -28.25 -1.47 6.68
N ASN A 231 -28.15 -2.73 7.09
CA ASN A 231 -28.34 -3.87 6.19
C ASN A 231 -29.85 -4.09 6.01
N VAL A 232 -30.29 -4.43 4.79
CA VAL A 232 -31.72 -4.68 4.49
C VAL A 232 -32.29 -5.78 5.40
N VAL A 233 -31.49 -6.81 5.67
CA VAL A 233 -31.77 -7.84 6.67
C VAL A 233 -30.64 -7.81 7.70
N SER A 234 -31.00 -7.58 8.96
CA SER A 234 -30.05 -7.52 10.07
C SER A 234 -29.82 -8.89 10.71
N LEU A 235 -28.68 -9.05 11.38
CA LEU A 235 -28.41 -10.27 12.15
C LEU A 235 -29.43 -10.45 13.29
N TYR A 236 -29.93 -9.35 13.86
CA TYR A 236 -31.02 -9.37 14.84
C TYR A 236 -32.26 -10.10 14.30
N GLN A 237 -32.72 -9.71 13.11
CA GLN A 237 -33.90 -10.30 12.48
C GLN A 237 -33.71 -11.80 12.21
N VAL A 238 -32.54 -12.19 11.70
CA VAL A 238 -32.25 -13.59 11.40
C VAL A 238 -32.21 -14.46 12.66
N ILE A 239 -31.51 -14.02 13.71
CA ILE A 239 -31.46 -14.80 14.95
C ILE A 239 -32.85 -14.93 15.56
N LEU A 240 -33.63 -13.84 15.51
CA LEU A 240 -34.99 -13.84 16.02
C LEU A 240 -35.89 -14.83 15.27
N GLU A 241 -35.86 -14.81 13.94
CA GLU A 241 -36.59 -15.74 13.08
C GLU A 241 -36.12 -17.20 13.29
N THR A 242 -34.83 -17.42 13.49
CA THR A 242 -34.28 -18.76 13.76
C THR A 242 -34.79 -19.36 15.08
N GLN A 243 -34.86 -18.55 16.15
CA GLN A 243 -35.33 -19.01 17.46
C GLN A 243 -36.87 -19.11 17.52
N HIS A 244 -37.55 -18.24 16.79
CA HIS A 244 -39.01 -18.13 16.76
C HIS A 244 -39.53 -18.16 15.31
N PRO A 245 -39.44 -19.31 14.62
CA PRO A 245 -39.84 -19.41 13.23
C PRO A 245 -41.34 -19.13 13.08
N VAL A 246 -41.69 -18.29 12.11
CA VAL A 246 -43.08 -17.95 11.80
C VAL A 246 -43.69 -19.07 10.96
N ASP A 247 -44.88 -19.54 11.34
CA ASP A 247 -45.69 -20.41 10.49
C ASP A 247 -46.30 -19.58 9.35
N PRO A 248 -46.02 -19.88 8.07
CA PRO A 248 -46.59 -19.14 6.94
C PRO A 248 -48.12 -19.20 6.88
N ASP A 249 -48.73 -20.26 7.43
CA ASP A 249 -50.18 -20.48 7.41
C ASP A 249 -50.87 -19.87 8.65
N GLU A 250 -50.10 -19.49 9.68
CA GLU A 250 -50.57 -18.80 10.88
C GLU A 250 -49.67 -17.58 11.19
N PRO A 251 -49.93 -16.40 10.59
CA PRO A 251 -49.12 -15.21 10.83
C PRO A 251 -49.33 -14.71 12.28
N ILE A 252 -48.48 -15.15 13.20
CA ILE A 252 -48.47 -14.73 14.61
C ILE A 252 -47.65 -13.44 14.78
N ASN A 253 -48.08 -12.64 15.76
CA ASN A 253 -47.46 -11.41 16.28
C ASN A 253 -46.00 -11.61 16.73
N ASP A 254 -45.19 -10.55 16.66
CA ASP A 254 -43.83 -10.43 17.20
C ASP A 254 -43.58 -11.35 18.43
N PRO A 255 -42.78 -12.42 18.30
CA PRO A 255 -42.63 -13.44 19.34
C PRO A 255 -41.94 -12.93 20.61
N VAL A 256 -41.33 -11.74 20.57
CA VAL A 256 -40.65 -11.11 21.73
C VAL A 256 -41.59 -10.18 22.50
N VAL A 257 -42.78 -9.86 21.98
CA VAL A 257 -43.74 -8.93 22.61
C VAL A 257 -44.97 -9.70 23.09
N ALA A 258 -45.12 -9.78 24.41
CA ALA A 258 -46.23 -10.46 25.10
C ALA A 258 -47.64 -9.90 24.80
N GLU A 259 -47.74 -8.88 23.94
CA GLU A 259 -49.02 -8.37 23.47
C GLU A 259 -49.56 -9.28 22.37
N ASN A 260 -50.23 -10.35 22.79
CA ASN A 260 -51.17 -11.10 21.96
C ASN A 260 -52.05 -10.09 21.19
N ASN A 261 -51.90 -10.02 19.86
CA ASN A 261 -52.53 -9.10 18.87
C ASN A 261 -51.71 -7.90 18.35
N ARG A 262 -50.39 -7.87 18.50
CA ARG A 262 -49.58 -6.83 17.82
C ARG A 262 -49.47 -7.03 16.31
N GLY A 263 -50.49 -6.59 15.56
CA GLY A 263 -50.50 -6.61 14.09
C GLY A 263 -49.37 -5.83 13.44
N VAL A 264 -49.19 -6.04 12.13
CA VAL A 264 -48.18 -5.34 11.29
C VAL A 264 -48.41 -3.83 11.34
N ASN A 265 -47.37 -3.08 11.70
CA ASN A 265 -47.38 -1.63 11.73
C ASN A 265 -46.44 -1.07 10.66
N TYR A 266 -46.96 -0.19 9.80
CA TYR A 266 -46.17 0.37 8.70
C TYR A 266 -44.88 1.04 9.16
N TYR A 267 -44.92 1.90 10.18
CA TYR A 267 -43.75 2.66 10.62
C TYR A 267 -42.71 1.81 11.37
N ARG A 268 -43.16 0.76 12.07
CA ARG A 268 -42.29 -0.14 12.83
C ARG A 268 -41.70 -1.27 11.98
N ASP A 269 -42.49 -1.86 11.09
CA ASP A 269 -42.16 -3.13 10.43
C ASP A 269 -41.86 -2.97 8.93
N ILE A 270 -42.44 -1.97 8.26
CA ILE A 270 -42.37 -1.84 6.79
C ILE A 270 -41.47 -0.68 6.35
N ARG A 271 -41.65 0.50 6.94
CA ARG A 271 -40.87 1.71 6.64
C ARG A 271 -39.36 1.48 6.78
N PRO A 272 -38.84 0.80 7.83
CA PRO A 272 -37.39 0.58 7.95
C PRO A 272 -36.78 -0.17 6.77
N ILE A 273 -37.55 -1.03 6.09
CA ILE A 273 -37.10 -1.75 4.89
C ILE A 273 -36.86 -0.76 3.73
N PHE A 274 -37.84 0.12 3.46
CA PHE A 274 -37.74 1.12 2.39
C PHE A 274 -36.68 2.18 2.67
N GLU A 275 -36.60 2.64 3.91
CA GLU A 275 -35.54 3.54 4.38
C GLU A 275 -34.16 2.92 4.17
N THR A 276 -33.98 1.64 4.51
CA THR A 276 -32.70 0.96 4.34
C THR A 276 -32.32 0.81 2.87
N ILE A 277 -33.26 0.48 1.99
CA ILE A 277 -33.03 0.41 0.54
C ILE A 277 -32.59 1.77 -0.01
N SER A 278 -33.26 2.85 0.44
CA SER A 278 -32.92 4.22 0.05
C SER A 278 -31.53 4.62 0.54
N LYS A 279 -31.17 4.32 1.80
CA LYS A 279 -29.83 4.59 2.35
C LYS A 279 -28.73 3.77 1.66
N ASN A 280 -28.99 2.52 1.29
CA ASN A 280 -28.02 1.68 0.58
C ASN A 280 -27.63 2.25 -0.80
N SER A 281 -28.46 3.12 -1.39
CA SER A 281 -28.15 3.79 -2.65
C SER A 281 -26.86 4.62 -2.61
N TRP A 282 -26.44 5.08 -1.42
CA TRP A 282 -25.22 5.87 -1.23
C TRP A 282 -23.92 5.06 -1.25
N VAL A 283 -24.03 3.74 -1.16
CA VAL A 283 -22.89 2.82 -1.12
C VAL A 283 -22.94 1.76 -2.22
N ASN A 284 -23.97 1.80 -3.06
CA ASN A 284 -24.24 0.79 -4.07
C ASN A 284 -24.74 1.39 -5.38
N ARG A 285 -24.00 1.14 -6.47
CA ARG A 285 -24.29 1.66 -7.81
C ARG A 285 -25.69 1.33 -8.31
N LYS A 286 -26.11 0.07 -8.18
CA LYS A 286 -27.45 -0.38 -8.62
C LYS A 286 -28.55 0.21 -7.75
N GLY A 287 -28.31 0.31 -6.45
CA GLY A 287 -29.19 1.01 -5.50
C GLY A 287 -29.45 2.45 -5.95
N PHE A 288 -28.39 3.20 -6.28
CA PHE A 288 -28.51 4.58 -6.76
C PHE A 288 -29.34 4.74 -8.04
N MET A 289 -29.22 3.80 -8.98
CA MET A 289 -29.95 3.87 -10.24
C MET A 289 -31.47 3.80 -10.08
N GLY A 290 -31.97 3.06 -9.08
CA GLY A 290 -33.41 2.84 -8.85
C GLY A 290 -34.00 3.57 -7.64
N HIS A 291 -33.21 3.75 -6.58
CA HIS A 291 -33.64 4.23 -5.25
C HIS A 291 -32.79 5.41 -4.74
N GLY A 292 -31.98 6.02 -5.60
CA GLY A 292 -31.23 7.24 -5.27
C GLY A 292 -32.10 8.49 -5.22
N LEU A 293 -31.47 9.62 -4.90
CA LEU A 293 -32.10 10.93 -4.82
C LEU A 293 -32.87 11.27 -6.13
N ASN A 294 -34.08 11.81 -6.01
CA ASN A 294 -35.00 12.16 -7.09
C ASN A 294 -35.40 10.99 -8.01
N LYS A 295 -35.45 9.75 -7.47
CA LYS A 295 -35.92 8.56 -8.20
C LYS A 295 -37.29 8.09 -7.68
N PRO A 296 -38.08 7.36 -8.49
CA PRO A 296 -39.40 6.88 -8.08
C PRO A 296 -39.45 6.02 -6.80
N GLY A 297 -38.29 5.54 -6.31
CA GLY A 297 -38.15 4.74 -5.09
C GLY A 297 -37.52 5.46 -3.90
N GLU A 298 -37.38 6.79 -3.94
CA GLU A 298 -36.88 7.62 -2.84
C GLU A 298 -37.94 7.79 -1.73
N ASP A 299 -37.59 7.41 -0.50
CA ASP A 299 -38.39 7.74 0.70
C ASP A 299 -37.86 9.04 1.35
N VAL A 300 -38.76 10.00 1.63
CA VAL A 300 -38.39 11.32 2.17
C VAL A 300 -38.43 11.28 3.70
N TYR A 301 -37.26 11.41 4.31
CA TYR A 301 -37.05 11.25 5.75
C TYR A 301 -37.77 12.30 6.61
N LYS A 302 -38.43 11.84 7.68
CA LYS A 302 -38.59 12.61 8.92
C LYS A 302 -38.06 11.77 10.08
N SER A 303 -37.20 12.38 10.90
CA SER A 303 -36.65 11.78 12.11
C SER A 303 -37.75 11.22 13.00
N PHE A 304 -37.52 10.04 13.56
CA PHE A 304 -38.41 9.44 14.54
C PHE A 304 -38.27 10.16 15.89
N GLU A 305 -39.36 10.30 16.64
CA GLU A 305 -39.34 10.80 18.02
C GLU A 305 -38.65 9.77 18.93
N GLU A 306 -37.71 10.21 19.78
CA GLU A 306 -37.01 9.35 20.73
C GLU A 306 -37.99 8.59 21.63
N ILE A 307 -38.12 7.27 21.45
CA ILE A 307 -38.71 6.40 22.45
C ILE A 307 -37.65 6.16 23.51
N ILE A 308 -37.85 6.72 24.71
CA ILE A 308 -37.09 6.36 25.90
C ILE A 308 -37.67 5.03 26.42
N PRO A 309 -36.97 3.88 26.30
CA PRO A 309 -37.49 2.61 26.77
C PRO A 309 -37.56 2.60 28.31
N ASP A 310 -38.60 1.98 28.87
CA ASP A 310 -38.60 1.59 30.29
C ASP A 310 -37.52 0.52 30.57
N THR A 311 -37.24 0.22 31.84
CA THR A 311 -36.17 -0.71 32.25
C THR A 311 -36.32 -2.13 31.67
N SER A 312 -37.55 -2.60 31.40
CA SER A 312 -37.81 -3.91 30.78
C SER A 312 -37.57 -3.87 29.27
N GLN A 313 -37.94 -2.76 28.63
CA GLN A 313 -37.66 -2.50 27.22
C GLN A 313 -36.16 -2.28 26.96
N GLN A 314 -35.43 -1.75 27.94
CA GLN A 314 -34.00 -1.45 27.83
C GLN A 314 -33.17 -2.68 27.47
N VAL A 315 -33.39 -3.83 28.14
CA VAL A 315 -32.67 -5.08 27.85
C VAL A 315 -32.92 -5.56 26.41
N LYS A 316 -34.16 -5.45 25.93
CA LYS A 316 -34.51 -5.79 24.53
C LYS A 316 -33.85 -4.84 23.54
N SER A 317 -33.87 -3.54 23.84
CA SER A 317 -33.22 -2.50 23.04
C SER A 317 -31.70 -2.71 22.98
N LEU A 318 -31.06 -3.22 24.04
CA LEU A 318 -29.63 -3.53 24.06
C LEU A 318 -29.27 -4.67 23.08
N ASN A 319 -30.04 -5.77 23.08
CA ASN A 319 -29.85 -6.86 22.11
C ASN A 319 -30.06 -6.39 20.67
N LYS A 320 -31.13 -5.62 20.44
CA LYS A 320 -31.42 -5.05 19.12
C LYS A 320 -30.30 -4.10 18.67
N ALA A 321 -29.90 -3.15 19.51
CA ALA A 321 -28.86 -2.18 19.18
C ALA A 321 -27.50 -2.83 18.85
N ALA A 322 -27.18 -3.96 19.47
CA ALA A 322 -25.94 -4.69 19.17
C ALA A 322 -25.96 -5.37 17.79
N LEU A 323 -27.12 -5.85 17.33
CA LEU A 323 -27.21 -6.78 16.19
C LEU A 323 -27.90 -6.17 14.95
N GLU A 324 -28.66 -5.09 15.09
CA GLU A 324 -29.40 -4.45 13.99
C GLU A 324 -28.47 -3.90 12.90
N TRP A 325 -27.24 -3.56 13.27
CA TRP A 325 -26.23 -3.01 12.35
C TRP A 325 -25.38 -4.08 11.65
N CYS A 326 -25.54 -5.34 12.04
CA CYS A 326 -24.76 -6.47 11.55
C CYS A 326 -25.45 -7.14 10.36
N VAL A 327 -24.67 -7.82 9.52
CA VAL A 327 -25.17 -8.49 8.33
C VAL A 327 -26.01 -9.72 8.71
N GLY A 328 -27.29 -9.72 8.32
CA GLY A 328 -28.15 -10.91 8.41
C GLY A 328 -28.08 -11.82 7.18
N GLY A 329 -27.51 -11.35 6.08
CA GLY A 329 -27.31 -12.14 4.88
C GLY A 329 -27.02 -11.28 3.64
N PRO A 330 -26.71 -11.92 2.49
CA PRO A 330 -26.51 -13.36 2.32
C PRO A 330 -25.26 -13.86 3.08
N PHE A 331 -25.18 -15.15 3.44
CA PHE A 331 -24.00 -15.71 4.13
C PHE A 331 -23.09 -16.47 3.16
N TYR A 332 -22.07 -15.78 2.62
CA TYR A 332 -21.04 -16.35 1.76
C TYR A 332 -19.64 -15.71 1.95
N PRO A 333 -19.00 -15.82 3.12
CA PRO A 333 -19.51 -16.39 4.36
C PRO A 333 -20.36 -15.41 5.17
N GLY A 334 -20.29 -14.10 4.91
CA GLY A 334 -20.86 -13.05 5.77
C GLY A 334 -19.76 -12.23 6.44
N ILE A 335 -20.11 -11.28 7.31
CA ILE A 335 -19.12 -10.40 7.97
C ILE A 335 -18.94 -10.70 9.46
N GLU A 336 -19.97 -10.52 10.29
CA GLU A 336 -19.87 -10.76 11.74
C GLU A 336 -20.10 -12.24 12.11
N MET A 337 -21.02 -12.88 11.41
CA MET A 337 -21.45 -14.26 11.59
C MET A 337 -21.84 -14.84 10.22
N THR A 338 -21.86 -16.17 10.12
CA THR A 338 -22.28 -16.88 8.90
C THR A 338 -23.60 -17.63 9.11
N TYR A 339 -23.91 -18.59 8.23
CA TYR A 339 -25.10 -19.43 8.26
C TYR A 339 -25.35 -20.19 9.57
N VAL A 340 -24.38 -20.23 10.50
CA VAL A 340 -24.61 -20.71 11.88
C VAL A 340 -25.71 -19.90 12.60
N ALA A 341 -26.01 -18.69 12.12
CA ALA A 341 -27.17 -17.90 12.56
C ALA A 341 -28.53 -18.54 12.19
N TYR A 342 -28.57 -19.45 11.23
CA TYR A 342 -29.76 -20.23 10.86
C TYR A 342 -29.90 -21.54 11.65
N ASP A 343 -28.88 -21.93 12.44
CA ASP A 343 -28.97 -23.14 13.26
C ASP A 343 -29.50 -22.80 14.65
N LYS A 344 -30.72 -23.26 14.96
CA LYS A 344 -31.32 -23.11 16.28
C LYS A 344 -30.46 -23.69 17.42
N ASN A 345 -29.57 -24.64 17.14
CA ASN A 345 -28.70 -25.24 18.15
C ASN A 345 -27.52 -24.33 18.54
N THR A 346 -27.22 -23.32 17.71
CA THR A 346 -26.26 -22.25 18.04
C THR A 346 -26.77 -21.41 19.21
N PHE A 347 -28.09 -21.33 19.40
CA PHE A 347 -28.72 -20.47 20.40
C PHE A 347 -29.33 -21.26 21.57
N HIS A 348 -29.44 -20.60 22.73
CA HIS A 348 -30.07 -21.15 23.92
C HIS A 348 -31.57 -21.33 23.68
N LYS A 349 -32.14 -22.43 24.20
CA LYS A 349 -33.56 -22.77 23.98
C LYS A 349 -34.53 -21.87 24.74
N GLU A 350 -34.11 -21.35 25.88
CA GLU A 350 -34.97 -20.58 26.81
C GLU A 350 -34.69 -19.08 26.81
N TYR A 351 -33.55 -18.64 26.26
CA TYR A 351 -33.09 -17.26 26.36
C TYR A 351 -32.73 -16.72 24.98
N ASP A 352 -33.47 -15.71 24.54
CA ASP A 352 -33.30 -15.10 23.21
C ASP A 352 -31.91 -14.49 23.02
N PHE A 353 -31.38 -14.62 21.81
CA PHE A 353 -30.07 -14.13 21.35
C PHE A 353 -28.85 -14.70 22.10
N ARG A 354 -29.05 -15.53 23.13
CA ARG A 354 -27.96 -16.11 23.92
C ARG A 354 -27.38 -17.31 23.18
N ILE A 355 -26.05 -17.38 23.07
CA ILE A 355 -25.36 -18.54 22.49
C ILE A 355 -25.53 -19.76 23.40
N ASN A 356 -25.71 -20.94 22.80
CA ASN A 356 -25.74 -22.22 23.50
C ASN A 356 -24.33 -22.59 23.99
N TYR A 357 -23.92 -21.99 25.10
CA TYR A 357 -22.59 -22.16 25.69
C TYR A 357 -22.28 -23.59 26.18
N ASN A 358 -23.25 -24.52 26.14
CA ASN A 358 -23.01 -25.95 26.38
C ASN A 358 -22.57 -26.71 25.12
N ALA A 359 -22.89 -26.19 23.93
CA ALA A 359 -22.57 -26.80 22.64
C ALA A 359 -21.50 -26.03 21.86
N ILE A 360 -21.42 -24.71 22.08
CA ILE A 360 -20.51 -23.81 21.37
C ILE A 360 -19.38 -23.40 22.31
N GLN A 361 -18.13 -23.52 21.84
CA GLN A 361 -16.93 -23.06 22.54
C GLN A 361 -16.45 -21.73 21.97
N PRO A 362 -15.69 -20.91 22.72
CA PRO A 362 -15.05 -19.71 22.20
C PRO A 362 -14.29 -19.99 20.89
N GLY A 363 -14.52 -19.16 19.87
CA GLY A 363 -13.89 -19.29 18.55
C GLY A 363 -14.67 -20.16 17.57
N ASP A 364 -15.74 -20.85 17.97
CA ASP A 364 -16.48 -21.74 17.07
C ASP A 364 -17.38 -20.95 16.10
N ILE A 365 -17.85 -19.76 16.50
CA ILE A 365 -18.70 -18.92 15.63
C ILE A 365 -17.84 -18.30 14.52
N ASN A 366 -16.67 -17.78 14.85
CA ASN A 366 -15.80 -17.09 13.91
C ASN A 366 -15.00 -18.05 13.01
N ALA A 367 -14.91 -19.33 13.38
CA ALA A 367 -14.09 -20.32 12.70
C ALA A 367 -14.43 -20.50 11.22
N TYR A 368 -15.72 -20.32 10.88
CA TYR A 368 -16.26 -20.47 9.53
C TYR A 368 -16.05 -19.25 8.63
N MET A 369 -15.65 -18.12 9.20
CA MET A 369 -15.43 -16.89 8.44
C MET A 369 -14.15 -16.99 7.60
N ALA A 370 -14.00 -16.09 6.63
CA ALA A 370 -12.83 -16.02 5.77
C ALA A 370 -11.52 -15.83 6.56
N LEU A 371 -10.45 -16.42 6.02
CA LEU A 371 -9.11 -16.35 6.57
C LEU A 371 -8.09 -15.95 5.49
N PRO A 372 -7.48 -14.75 5.58
CA PRO A 372 -7.85 -13.68 6.51
C PRO A 372 -9.13 -12.95 6.08
N TRP A 373 -9.82 -12.28 7.00
CA TRP A 373 -11.07 -11.55 6.69
C TRP A 373 -10.93 -10.49 5.59
N GLN A 374 -9.74 -9.89 5.43
CA GLN A 374 -9.47 -8.88 4.40
C GLN A 374 -9.64 -9.40 2.97
N ALA A 375 -9.39 -10.69 2.74
CA ALA A 375 -9.55 -11.28 1.41
C ALA A 375 -11.02 -11.25 0.95
N ASP A 376 -11.92 -11.68 1.82
CA ASP A 376 -13.37 -11.61 1.62
C ASP A 376 -13.85 -10.16 1.48
N PHE A 377 -13.37 -9.27 2.36
CA PHE A 377 -13.72 -7.85 2.31
C PHE A 377 -13.37 -7.17 0.98
N ASN A 378 -12.29 -7.60 0.31
CA ASN A 378 -11.93 -7.09 -1.01
C ASN A 378 -12.76 -7.72 -2.13
N GLU A 379 -12.97 -9.03 -2.10
CA GLU A 379 -13.69 -9.75 -3.17
C GLU A 379 -15.21 -9.54 -3.13
N CYS A 380 -15.77 -9.14 -1.99
CA CYS A 380 -17.19 -8.82 -1.84
C CYS A 380 -17.57 -7.43 -2.41
N ASN A 381 -17.04 -7.11 -3.60
CA ASN A 381 -17.12 -5.80 -4.24
C ASN A 381 -18.24 -5.63 -5.28
N THR A 382 -19.11 -6.63 -5.39
CA THR A 382 -20.26 -6.60 -6.29
C THR A 382 -21.57 -6.79 -5.51
N HIS A 383 -21.98 -5.80 -4.72
CA HIS A 383 -23.32 -5.73 -4.12
C HIS A 383 -23.60 -6.72 -2.98
N TRP A 384 -22.58 -7.34 -2.38
CA TRP A 384 -22.77 -8.34 -1.33
C TRP A 384 -23.25 -7.71 -0.02
N TRP A 385 -22.44 -6.81 0.57
CA TRP A 385 -22.78 -6.11 1.83
C TRP A 385 -22.38 -4.62 1.82
N PRO A 386 -22.98 -3.78 0.93
CA PRO A 386 -22.58 -2.37 0.75
C PRO A 386 -22.64 -1.52 2.04
N ALA A 387 -23.58 -1.81 2.92
CA ALA A 387 -23.75 -1.11 4.21
C ALA A 387 -22.69 -1.46 5.27
N GLN A 388 -21.89 -2.51 5.01
CA GLN A 388 -20.80 -2.94 5.88
C GLN A 388 -19.45 -2.58 5.28
N ARG A 389 -19.34 -2.82 3.96
CA ARG A 389 -18.20 -2.53 3.08
C ARG A 389 -18.76 -1.84 1.82
N PRO A 390 -18.60 -0.52 1.64
CA PRO A 390 -19.13 0.18 0.46
C PRO A 390 -18.59 -0.37 -0.86
N ASP A 391 -19.42 -0.40 -1.90
CA ASP A 391 -18.95 -0.64 -3.27
C ASP A 391 -18.39 0.65 -3.86
N ILE A 392 -19.17 1.72 -3.69
CA ILE A 392 -18.88 3.07 -4.17
C ILE A 392 -19.07 4.08 -3.04
N ALA A 393 -18.45 5.25 -3.15
CA ALA A 393 -18.70 6.37 -2.25
C ALA A 393 -18.45 7.70 -2.96
N ILE A 394 -19.05 8.78 -2.46
CA ILE A 394 -18.77 10.15 -2.93
C ILE A 394 -17.72 10.78 -2.01
N PRO A 395 -16.52 11.13 -2.49
CA PRO A 395 -15.55 11.86 -1.68
C PRO A 395 -16.12 13.17 -1.15
N LYS A 396 -15.85 13.54 0.11
CA LYS A 396 -16.32 14.81 0.69
C LYS A 396 -15.99 16.02 -0.19
N LYS A 397 -14.77 16.08 -0.71
CA LYS A 397 -14.33 17.12 -1.66
C LYS A 397 -15.24 17.20 -2.89
N ARG A 398 -15.60 16.05 -3.47
CA ARG A 398 -16.51 15.98 -4.62
C ARG A 398 -17.90 16.47 -4.25
N MET A 399 -18.41 16.09 -3.08
CA MET A 399 -19.70 16.57 -2.58
C MET A 399 -19.73 18.10 -2.44
N ASP A 400 -18.66 18.70 -1.93
CA ASP A 400 -18.56 20.15 -1.72
C ASP A 400 -18.52 20.95 -3.05
N GLU A 401 -18.12 20.31 -4.16
CA GLU A 401 -18.14 20.90 -5.51
C GLU A 401 -19.55 20.89 -6.16
N ILE A 402 -20.50 20.11 -5.63
CA ILE A 402 -21.85 19.99 -6.20
C ILE A 402 -22.69 21.19 -5.78
N THR A 403 -22.69 22.25 -6.58
CA THR A 403 -23.40 23.52 -6.29
C THR A 403 -24.90 23.49 -6.59
N ASN A 404 -25.35 22.58 -7.45
CA ASN A 404 -26.72 22.58 -7.99
C ASN A 404 -27.65 21.57 -7.27
N GLY A 405 -27.16 20.86 -6.26
CA GLY A 405 -27.90 19.84 -5.51
C GLY A 405 -28.23 18.55 -6.28
N ILE A 406 -27.88 18.45 -7.56
CA ILE A 406 -28.12 17.26 -8.38
C ILE A 406 -26.90 16.34 -8.33
N ILE A 407 -27.04 15.21 -7.66
CA ILE A 407 -26.03 14.16 -7.57
C ILE A 407 -26.22 13.16 -8.70
N LYS A 408 -25.13 12.82 -9.41
CA LYS A 408 -25.10 11.86 -10.51
C LYS A 408 -24.21 10.67 -10.16
N LEU A 409 -24.37 9.59 -10.91
CA LEU A 409 -23.58 8.39 -10.70
C LEU A 409 -22.07 8.61 -10.92
N ASP A 410 -21.70 9.55 -11.79
CA ASP A 410 -20.31 9.91 -12.06
C ASP A 410 -19.65 10.69 -10.90
N ASP A 411 -20.43 11.12 -9.91
CA ASP A 411 -19.90 11.73 -8.68
C ASP A 411 -19.39 10.69 -7.67
N PHE A 412 -19.72 9.41 -7.89
CA PHE A 412 -19.27 8.30 -7.07
C PHE A 412 -17.98 7.70 -7.61
N GLU A 413 -17.08 7.34 -6.70
CA GLU A 413 -15.86 6.61 -7.00
C GLU A 413 -15.92 5.20 -6.38
N GLU A 414 -15.16 4.26 -6.94
CA GLU A 414 -15.00 2.93 -6.33
C GLU A 414 -14.34 3.07 -4.95
N TRP A 415 -14.89 2.42 -3.93
CA TRP A 415 -14.41 2.60 -2.55
C TRP A 415 -12.98 2.04 -2.36
N THR A 416 -12.67 0.93 -3.03
CA THR A 416 -11.32 0.32 -3.08
C THR A 416 -10.43 0.86 -4.20
N ARG A 417 -10.75 2.02 -4.77
CA ARG A 417 -9.91 2.65 -5.80
C ARG A 417 -8.45 2.76 -5.34
N GLY A 418 -7.53 2.48 -6.25
CA GLY A 418 -6.09 2.37 -5.99
C GLY A 418 -5.60 0.94 -5.79
N PHE A 419 -6.45 -0.01 -5.36
CA PHE A 419 -6.03 -1.40 -5.18
C PHE A 419 -5.64 -2.06 -6.51
N ARG A 420 -4.71 -3.01 -6.44
CA ARG A 420 -4.35 -3.84 -7.57
C ARG A 420 -5.48 -4.82 -7.92
N ASN A 421 -5.52 -5.20 -9.19
CA ASN A 421 -6.48 -6.19 -9.67
C ASN A 421 -6.15 -7.59 -9.14
N ASN A 422 -7.22 -8.31 -8.79
CA ASN A 422 -7.17 -9.74 -8.54
C ASN A 422 -7.04 -10.53 -9.84
N SER A 423 -6.42 -11.70 -9.77
CA SER A 423 -6.26 -12.60 -10.91
C SER A 423 -7.52 -13.43 -11.13
N ASN A 424 -7.99 -13.48 -12.38
CA ASN A 424 -9.19 -14.20 -12.77
C ASN A 424 -9.12 -15.73 -12.60
N ASN A 425 -7.92 -16.31 -12.38
CA ASN A 425 -7.72 -17.76 -12.48
C ASN A 425 -7.39 -18.45 -11.14
N GLY A 426 -7.36 -17.75 -10.00
CA GLY A 426 -7.15 -18.34 -8.65
C GLY A 426 -5.78 -19.01 -8.38
N ILE A 427 -4.96 -19.22 -9.42
CA ILE A 427 -3.61 -19.82 -9.35
C ILE A 427 -2.56 -18.78 -8.93
N TYR A 428 -2.84 -17.50 -9.21
CA TYR A 428 -1.95 -16.38 -8.88
C TYR A 428 -2.38 -15.69 -7.58
N PRO A 429 -1.45 -15.03 -6.87
CA PRO A 429 -1.81 -14.20 -5.73
C PRO A 429 -2.88 -13.18 -6.09
N GLN A 430 -3.88 -13.06 -5.21
CA GLN A 430 -4.93 -12.06 -5.32
C GLN A 430 -4.42 -10.74 -4.78
N TRP A 431 -3.85 -9.91 -5.66
CA TRP A 431 -3.13 -8.70 -5.24
C TRP A 431 -4.00 -7.68 -4.52
N GLY A 432 -5.25 -7.49 -4.95
CA GLY A 432 -6.20 -6.64 -4.24
C GLY A 432 -6.51 -7.15 -2.83
N ASN A 433 -6.53 -8.47 -2.62
CA ASN A 433 -6.69 -9.04 -1.28
C ASN A 433 -5.46 -8.78 -0.40
N MET A 434 -4.27 -8.89 -1.00
CA MET A 434 -3.01 -8.55 -0.34
C MET A 434 -2.92 -7.06 -0.01
N ASP A 435 -3.49 -6.19 -0.87
CA ASP A 435 -3.59 -4.75 -0.61
C ASP A 435 -4.54 -4.49 0.56
N MET A 436 -5.72 -5.13 0.58
CA MET A 436 -6.63 -5.03 1.72
C MET A 436 -5.96 -5.44 3.04
N VAL A 437 -5.16 -6.51 3.07
CA VAL A 437 -4.39 -6.88 4.27
C VAL A 437 -3.49 -5.75 4.76
N ARG A 438 -2.87 -5.02 3.84
CA ARG A 438 -1.87 -3.99 4.17
C ARG A 438 -2.49 -2.65 4.54
N VAL A 439 -3.56 -2.25 3.85
CA VAL A 439 -3.99 -0.85 3.80
C VAL A 439 -5.49 -0.66 4.03
N TRP A 440 -6.21 -1.70 4.53
CA TRP A 440 -7.64 -1.58 4.86
C TRP A 440 -7.94 -0.38 5.77
N ASN A 441 -7.02 -0.07 6.68
CA ASN A 441 -7.12 1.01 7.66
C ASN A 441 -6.96 2.41 7.03
N ARG A 442 -6.74 2.50 5.72
CA ARG A 442 -6.61 3.76 4.98
C ARG A 442 -7.81 4.07 4.09
N LEU A 443 -8.75 3.13 3.99
CA LEU A 443 -9.99 3.34 3.27
C LEU A 443 -10.90 4.29 4.06
N GLY A 444 -11.64 5.15 3.35
CA GLY A 444 -12.49 6.14 3.98
C GLY A 444 -13.80 5.56 4.54
N PHE A 445 -14.35 6.23 5.54
CA PHE A 445 -15.66 5.93 6.11
C PHE A 445 -16.76 6.73 5.42
N VAL A 446 -17.90 6.09 5.17
CA VAL A 446 -19.09 6.72 4.61
C VAL A 446 -20.01 7.17 5.76
N VAL A 447 -20.11 8.48 5.94
CA VAL A 447 -20.79 9.11 7.08
C VAL A 447 -21.87 10.07 6.62
N GLU A 448 -22.82 10.34 7.51
CA GLU A 448 -23.90 11.29 7.24
C GLU A 448 -23.36 12.72 7.07
N ASN A 449 -23.88 13.46 6.09
CA ASN A 449 -23.52 14.83 5.77
C ASN A 449 -24.79 15.64 5.43
N THR A 450 -24.88 16.87 5.91
CA THR A 450 -26.04 17.75 5.66
C THR A 450 -25.80 18.62 4.43
N ILE A 451 -26.75 18.64 3.49
CA ILE A 451 -26.74 19.56 2.34
C ILE A 451 -27.70 20.75 2.62
N HIS A 452 -27.44 21.89 1.99
CA HIS A 452 -28.14 23.19 2.05
C HIS A 452 -29.55 23.21 2.69
N ASN A 453 -29.79 24.19 3.58
CA ASN A 453 -31.06 24.50 4.26
C ASN A 453 -31.56 23.50 5.33
N ASN A 454 -30.71 22.64 5.90
CA ASN A 454 -31.04 21.78 7.05
C ASN A 454 -32.20 20.77 6.82
N THR A 455 -32.53 20.41 5.56
CA THR A 455 -33.67 19.52 5.28
C THR A 455 -33.32 18.19 4.60
N GLU A 456 -32.13 18.02 4.02
CA GLU A 456 -31.76 16.80 3.27
C GLU A 456 -30.44 16.19 3.78
N THR A 457 -30.50 14.90 4.13
CA THR A 457 -29.39 14.06 4.55
C THR A 457 -28.71 13.42 3.33
N SER A 458 -27.38 13.52 3.26
CA SER A 458 -26.51 12.85 2.27
C SER A 458 -25.46 11.98 2.96
N PHE A 459 -24.72 11.17 2.20
CA PHE A 459 -23.59 10.40 2.73
C PHE A 459 -22.33 10.66 1.91
N VAL A 460 -21.19 10.79 2.59
CA VAL A 460 -19.89 11.14 1.99
C VAL A 460 -18.75 10.31 2.58
N GLU A 461 -17.75 10.02 1.77
CA GLU A 461 -16.48 9.41 2.19
C GLU A 461 -15.60 10.46 2.88
N VAL A 462 -15.20 10.17 4.12
CA VAL A 462 -14.27 10.96 4.94
C VAL A 462 -13.11 10.08 5.42
N ASP A 463 -12.06 10.72 5.94
CA ASP A 463 -10.90 10.06 6.57
C ASP A 463 -10.15 9.04 5.69
N ARG A 464 -10.35 9.09 4.36
CA ARG A 464 -9.53 8.33 3.42
C ARG A 464 -8.10 8.85 3.45
N GLN A 465 -7.14 7.93 3.57
CA GLN A 465 -5.71 8.20 3.47
C GLN A 465 -5.15 7.66 2.14
N GLU A 466 -3.95 8.10 1.78
CA GLU A 466 -3.22 7.56 0.64
C GLU A 466 -2.83 6.09 0.89
N LEU A 467 -3.17 5.21 -0.06
CA LEU A 467 -3.20 3.77 0.21
C LEU A 467 -1.81 3.14 0.30
N PHE A 468 -0.88 3.46 -0.60
CA PHE A 468 0.40 2.76 -0.69
C PHE A 468 1.58 3.53 -0.13
N GLU A 469 1.34 4.56 0.68
CA GLU A 469 2.41 5.18 1.46
C GLU A 469 3.07 4.14 2.35
N LEU A 470 4.39 3.97 2.27
CA LEU A 470 5.14 3.21 3.25
C LEU A 470 4.71 3.63 4.66
N ASN A 471 4.22 2.68 5.46
CA ASN A 471 3.65 2.96 6.77
C ASN A 471 4.67 3.70 7.67
N LYS A 472 4.46 5.02 7.86
CA LYS A 472 5.34 5.93 8.61
C LYS A 472 5.62 5.47 10.03
N ASP A 473 4.63 4.83 10.65
CA ASP A 473 4.60 4.59 12.09
C ASP A 473 5.67 3.62 12.59
N ASN A 474 6.37 2.91 11.70
CA ASN A 474 7.41 1.94 12.04
C ASN A 474 8.86 2.43 11.88
N ILE A 475 9.12 3.65 11.36
CA ILE A 475 10.49 4.15 11.17
C ILE A 475 10.68 5.48 11.90
N SER A 476 11.22 5.43 13.12
CA SER A 476 11.65 6.63 13.83
C SER A 476 13.02 7.11 13.32
N VAL A 477 13.06 8.19 12.54
CA VAL A 477 14.33 8.84 12.12
C VAL A 477 15.09 9.53 13.25
N LYS A 478 14.46 9.64 14.42
CA LYS A 478 15.10 10.13 15.64
C LYS A 478 15.83 9.00 16.38
N GLU A 479 15.52 7.75 16.07
CA GLU A 479 16.11 6.56 16.70
C GLU A 479 17.06 5.83 15.74
N PHE A 480 18.36 5.92 16.03
CA PHE A 480 19.40 5.31 15.21
C PHE A 480 19.57 3.82 15.54
N THR A 481 18.79 2.97 14.87
CA THR A 481 18.88 1.50 14.96
C THR A 481 19.26 0.87 13.61
N LEU A 482 19.86 -0.34 13.64
CA LEU A 482 20.15 -1.11 12.42
C LEU A 482 18.87 -1.46 11.66
N ASN A 483 17.77 -1.74 12.36
CA ASN A 483 16.49 -2.04 11.75
C ASN A 483 15.93 -0.83 10.98
N ASN A 484 15.98 0.37 11.56
CA ASN A 484 15.53 1.59 10.87
C ASN A 484 16.41 1.89 9.65
N LEU A 485 17.73 1.71 9.74
CA LEU A 485 18.62 1.84 8.58
C LEU A 485 18.28 0.81 7.49
N TYR A 486 18.02 -0.45 7.86
CA TYR A 486 17.59 -1.48 6.91
C TYR A 486 16.27 -1.13 6.23
N CYS A 487 15.28 -0.64 6.98
CA CYS A 487 14.03 -0.15 6.42
C CYS A 487 14.27 0.98 5.41
N LEU A 488 15.09 1.98 5.72
CA LEU A 488 15.44 3.06 4.78
C LEU A 488 16.12 2.53 3.52
N LEU A 489 17.01 1.54 3.64
CA LEU A 489 17.67 0.91 2.49
C LEU A 489 16.70 0.07 1.65
N LYS A 490 15.70 -0.58 2.24
CA LYS A 490 14.63 -1.25 1.48
C LYS A 490 13.83 -0.26 0.63
N ILE A 491 13.54 0.91 1.20
CA ILE A 491 12.83 1.99 0.49
C ILE A 491 13.67 2.50 -0.67
N ALA A 492 14.95 2.80 -0.41
CA ALA A 492 15.89 3.18 -1.45
C ALA A 492 15.95 2.13 -2.58
N LEU A 493 16.08 0.84 -2.25
CA LEU A 493 16.11 -0.23 -3.25
C LEU A 493 14.83 -0.27 -4.09
N GLN A 494 13.66 -0.07 -3.47
CA GLN A 494 12.39 -0.02 -4.19
C GLN A 494 12.29 1.20 -5.11
N ILE A 495 12.79 2.37 -4.69
CA ILE A 495 12.80 3.59 -5.52
C ILE A 495 13.62 3.34 -6.79
N GLU A 496 14.86 2.87 -6.66
CA GLU A 496 15.74 2.60 -7.81
C GLU A 496 15.17 1.55 -8.75
N LEU A 497 14.39 0.58 -8.23
CA LEU A 497 13.74 -0.44 -9.06
C LEU A 497 12.42 0.05 -9.70
N SER A 498 11.76 1.04 -9.11
CA SER A 498 10.52 1.65 -9.62
C SER A 498 10.72 2.62 -10.77
N THR A 499 11.93 3.12 -10.97
CA THR A 499 12.26 4.06 -12.07
C THR A 499 12.67 3.35 -13.35
N ILE A 500 13.27 2.17 -13.25
CA ILE A 500 13.80 1.40 -14.39
C ILE A 500 12.70 0.99 -15.40
N PRO A 501 11.56 0.38 -15.00
CA PRO A 501 10.54 -0.04 -15.95
C PRO A 501 9.91 1.10 -16.76
N PRO A 502 9.54 2.28 -16.20
CA PRO A 502 9.08 3.42 -16.98
C PRO A 502 10.08 3.88 -18.04
N TYR A 503 11.38 3.95 -17.70
CA TYR A 503 12.42 4.31 -18.68
C TYR A 503 12.55 3.26 -19.79
N LEU A 504 12.54 1.97 -19.43
CA LEU A 504 12.58 0.90 -20.43
C LEU A 504 11.31 0.84 -21.27
N TYR A 505 10.14 1.11 -20.69
CA TYR A 505 8.88 1.22 -21.42
C TYR A 505 8.97 2.30 -22.49
N ALA A 506 9.37 3.52 -22.10
CA ALA A 506 9.58 4.63 -23.02
C ALA A 506 10.63 4.29 -24.10
N LEU A 507 11.73 3.65 -23.72
CA LEU A 507 12.78 3.19 -24.64
C LEU A 507 12.23 2.23 -25.71
N TYR A 508 11.34 1.31 -25.34
CA TYR A 508 10.73 0.33 -26.25
C TYR A 508 9.63 0.93 -27.13
N SER A 509 9.01 2.04 -26.72
CA SER A 509 8.03 2.78 -27.51
C SER A 509 8.64 3.59 -28.67
N ILE A 510 9.94 3.89 -28.62
CA ILE A 510 10.63 4.65 -29.68
C ILE A 510 11.18 3.69 -30.74
N LYS A 511 10.85 3.93 -32.02
CA LYS A 511 11.32 3.08 -33.12
C LYS A 511 12.84 3.24 -33.34
N PRO A 512 13.58 2.13 -33.53
CA PRO A 512 14.99 2.22 -33.88
C PRO A 512 15.19 2.68 -35.33
N GLY A 513 16.35 3.25 -35.66
CA GLY A 513 16.77 3.52 -37.03
C GLY A 513 16.68 4.98 -37.48
N SER A 514 16.29 5.90 -36.60
CA SER A 514 16.38 7.34 -36.84
C SER A 514 17.50 7.97 -35.99
N ASN A 515 18.19 8.98 -36.52
CA ASN A 515 19.34 9.59 -35.83
C ASN A 515 18.95 10.20 -34.48
N ILE A 516 17.83 10.94 -34.42
CA ILE A 516 17.32 11.54 -33.18
C ILE A 516 16.74 10.45 -32.27
N GLY A 517 15.90 9.55 -32.80
CA GLY A 517 15.29 8.48 -32.01
C GLY A 517 16.33 7.59 -31.35
N ASP A 518 17.38 7.18 -32.07
CA ASP A 518 18.47 6.38 -31.51
C ASP A 518 19.31 7.14 -30.47
N THR A 519 19.46 8.46 -30.63
CA THR A 519 20.13 9.32 -29.64
C THR A 519 19.33 9.40 -28.33
N VAL A 520 18.01 9.62 -28.42
CA VAL A 520 17.10 9.66 -27.26
C VAL A 520 17.06 8.28 -26.59
N ARG A 521 16.92 7.21 -27.36
CA ARG A 521 16.97 5.83 -26.86
C ARG A 521 18.28 5.52 -26.13
N TYR A 522 19.41 5.96 -26.66
CA TYR A 522 20.71 5.78 -26.01
C TYR A 522 20.75 6.47 -24.64
N LYS A 523 20.26 7.72 -24.55
CA LYS A 523 20.21 8.48 -23.29
C LYS A 523 19.28 7.84 -22.26
N ILE A 524 18.05 7.46 -22.65
CA ILE A 524 17.09 6.78 -21.75
C ILE A 524 17.67 5.46 -21.24
N ARG A 525 18.31 4.68 -22.13
CA ARG A 525 18.98 3.43 -21.73
C ARG A 525 20.13 3.69 -20.75
N HIS A 526 20.86 4.79 -20.91
CA HIS A 526 21.94 5.16 -20.00
C HIS A 526 21.41 5.42 -18.60
N VAL A 527 20.36 6.26 -18.48
CA VAL A 527 19.69 6.54 -17.20
C VAL A 527 19.19 5.24 -16.54
N ALA A 528 18.50 4.38 -17.29
CA ALA A 528 18.04 3.09 -16.76
C ALA A 528 19.19 2.17 -16.27
N ALA A 529 20.40 2.31 -16.84
CA ALA A 529 21.58 1.57 -16.40
C ALA A 529 22.22 2.20 -15.15
N GLU A 530 22.13 3.52 -14.97
CA GLU A 530 22.55 4.23 -13.76
C GLU A 530 21.66 3.89 -12.56
N GLU A 531 20.34 3.85 -12.74
CA GLU A 531 19.39 3.42 -11.69
C GLU A 531 19.67 1.95 -11.25
N MET A 532 20.06 1.09 -12.18
CA MET A 532 20.49 -0.29 -11.86
C MET A 532 21.82 -0.33 -11.08
N LEU A 533 22.75 0.59 -11.35
CA LEU A 533 23.95 0.78 -10.54
C LEU A 533 23.56 1.23 -9.12
N HIS A 534 22.64 2.17 -8.99
CA HIS A 534 22.17 2.67 -7.70
C HIS A 534 21.51 1.55 -6.88
N ALA A 535 20.62 0.76 -7.48
CA ALA A 535 20.03 -0.43 -6.85
C ALA A 535 21.10 -1.43 -6.37
N SER A 536 22.16 -1.62 -7.17
CA SER A 536 23.28 -2.52 -6.83
C SER A 536 24.13 -1.97 -5.67
N LEU A 537 24.34 -0.66 -5.60
CA LEU A 537 25.03 0.01 -4.49
C LEU A 537 24.20 -0.07 -3.20
N VAL A 538 22.88 0.12 -3.28
CA VAL A 538 21.96 -0.07 -2.14
C VAL A 538 22.00 -1.51 -1.65
N ALA A 539 21.99 -2.50 -2.54
CA ALA A 539 22.14 -3.91 -2.17
C ALA A 539 23.47 -4.20 -1.46
N ASN A 540 24.58 -3.60 -1.91
CA ASN A 540 25.87 -3.69 -1.20
C ASN A 540 25.82 -3.03 0.18
N LEU A 541 25.15 -1.88 0.34
CA LEU A 541 24.93 -1.23 1.64
C LEU A 541 24.10 -2.11 2.60
N MET A 542 23.07 -2.82 2.10
CA MET A 542 22.26 -3.76 2.88
C MET A 542 23.10 -4.95 3.37
N VAL A 543 23.88 -5.57 2.47
CA VAL A 543 24.78 -6.68 2.83
C VAL A 543 25.81 -6.23 3.85
N ALA A 544 26.37 -5.03 3.71
CA ALA A 544 27.38 -4.50 4.62
C ALA A 544 26.89 -4.40 6.07
N ILE A 545 25.61 -4.14 6.29
CA ILE A 545 25.00 -4.11 7.63
C ILE A 545 24.45 -5.47 8.10
N GLY A 546 24.66 -6.53 7.30
CA GLY A 546 24.29 -7.91 7.65
C GLY A 546 22.91 -8.36 7.18
N HIS A 547 22.29 -7.65 6.23
CA HIS A 547 20.98 -8.00 5.69
C HIS A 547 21.05 -8.39 4.21
N GLN A 548 20.17 -9.30 3.78
CA GLN A 548 20.10 -9.74 2.40
C GLN A 548 19.15 -8.83 1.58
N PRO A 549 19.54 -8.42 0.36
CA PRO A 549 18.65 -7.68 -0.54
C PRO A 549 17.62 -8.64 -1.16
N ILE A 550 16.37 -8.19 -1.24
CA ILE A 550 15.24 -8.96 -1.80
C ILE A 550 14.78 -8.24 -3.06
N PHE A 551 15.12 -8.78 -4.23
CA PHE A 551 14.71 -8.25 -5.54
C PHE A 551 13.46 -8.96 -6.08
N TYR A 552 13.37 -10.28 -5.90
CA TYR A 552 12.24 -11.10 -6.34
C TYR A 552 11.26 -11.25 -5.18
N SER A 553 10.35 -10.29 -5.09
CA SER A 553 9.20 -10.32 -4.20
C SER A 553 8.12 -9.43 -4.81
N PRO A 554 6.83 -9.76 -4.64
CA PRO A 554 5.77 -8.86 -5.07
C PRO A 554 5.64 -7.58 -4.24
N THR A 555 6.45 -7.45 -3.18
CA THR A 555 6.64 -6.18 -2.45
C THR A 555 7.73 -5.31 -3.05
N THR A 556 8.71 -5.91 -3.74
CA THR A 556 9.84 -5.19 -4.32
C THR A 556 9.62 -4.89 -5.79
N ILE A 557 9.04 -5.84 -6.54
CA ILE A 557 8.72 -5.64 -7.95
C ILE A 557 7.53 -4.67 -8.03
N PRO A 558 7.72 -3.47 -8.62
CA PRO A 558 6.67 -2.46 -8.71
C PRO A 558 5.56 -2.90 -9.65
N HIS A 559 4.35 -2.38 -9.43
CA HIS A 559 3.26 -2.44 -10.38
C HIS A 559 3.02 -1.03 -10.94
N TYR A 560 2.47 -0.92 -12.14
CA TYR A 560 2.14 0.37 -12.73
C TYR A 560 0.65 0.41 -13.11
N PRO A 561 -0.03 1.56 -12.92
CA PRO A 561 0.49 2.78 -12.29
C PRO A 561 0.64 2.60 -10.77
N THR A 562 1.64 3.25 -10.18
CA THR A 562 1.82 3.33 -8.72
C THR A 562 2.55 4.64 -8.39
N PRO A 563 2.25 5.30 -7.27
CA PRO A 563 3.09 6.39 -6.79
C PRO A 563 4.55 5.96 -6.62
N LEU A 564 5.50 6.82 -6.98
CA LEU A 564 6.89 6.57 -6.63
C LEU A 564 7.02 6.44 -5.12
N PRO A 565 7.85 5.52 -4.57
CA PRO A 565 7.86 5.24 -3.14
C PRO A 565 8.24 6.39 -2.19
N HIS A 566 8.43 7.60 -2.71
CA HIS A 566 8.80 8.82 -1.97
C HIS A 566 7.98 10.08 -2.34
N ILE A 567 7.16 10.09 -3.42
CA ILE A 567 6.49 11.32 -3.92
C ILE A 567 5.02 11.42 -3.51
N ASP A 568 4.35 10.29 -3.32
CA ASP A 568 3.00 10.22 -2.73
C ASP A 568 2.98 9.10 -1.69
N GLN A 569 4.16 8.91 -1.09
CA GLN A 569 4.35 8.11 0.09
C GLN A 569 4.92 9.07 1.08
N ASP A 570 4.02 9.63 1.86
CA ASP A 570 4.34 10.31 3.08
C ASP A 570 5.24 9.31 3.86
N LEU A 571 6.57 9.48 3.76
CA LEU A 571 7.60 8.81 4.55
C LEU A 571 7.60 9.44 5.95
N PRO A 572 8.09 8.79 7.02
CA PRO A 572 8.15 9.40 8.37
C PRO A 572 9.14 10.58 8.49
N ILE A 573 9.42 11.24 7.37
CA ILE A 573 10.53 12.13 7.18
C ILE A 573 10.08 13.15 6.13
N ASP A 574 10.05 14.41 6.54
CA ASP A 574 9.94 15.58 5.67
C ASP A 574 11.12 15.57 4.67
N PHE A 575 11.01 14.79 3.60
CA PHE A 575 11.98 14.75 2.53
C PHE A 575 11.39 15.47 1.33
N GLU A 576 12.05 16.53 0.90
CA GLU A 576 11.65 17.30 -0.27
C GLU A 576 12.18 16.63 -1.56
N SER A 577 13.13 15.69 -1.46
CA SER A 577 13.72 14.96 -2.59
C SER A 577 14.27 13.55 -2.26
N ILE A 578 14.64 12.77 -3.29
CA ILE A 578 15.34 11.46 -3.17
C ILE A 578 16.68 11.62 -2.44
N GLY A 579 17.36 12.74 -2.65
CA GLY A 579 18.60 13.12 -2.02
C GLY A 579 18.46 13.25 -0.53
N ASP A 580 17.36 13.80 -0.02
CA ASP A 580 17.12 13.91 1.43
C ASP A 580 17.02 12.52 2.10
N LEU A 581 16.40 11.54 1.43
CA LEU A 581 16.42 10.14 1.85
C LEU A 581 17.86 9.63 1.97
N TYR A 582 18.66 9.81 0.92
CA TYR A 582 20.05 9.36 0.92
C TYR A 582 20.93 10.12 1.92
N GLN A 583 20.69 11.42 2.16
CA GLN A 583 21.36 12.18 3.23
C GLN A 583 21.01 11.63 4.61
N THR A 584 19.78 11.14 4.80
CA THR A 584 19.39 10.49 6.06
C THR A 584 20.03 9.13 6.22
N ILE A 585 20.05 8.30 5.17
CA ILE A 585 20.82 7.04 5.17
C ILE A 585 22.28 7.33 5.52
N LYS A 586 22.88 8.38 4.93
CA LYS A 586 24.24 8.85 5.23
C LYS A 586 24.42 9.19 6.71
N LYS A 587 23.46 9.88 7.31
CA LYS A 587 23.44 10.23 8.74
C LYS A 587 23.35 8.98 9.63
N PHE A 588 22.51 8.01 9.28
CA PHE A 588 22.37 6.74 10.00
C PHE A 588 23.68 5.94 9.99
N PHE A 589 24.33 5.80 8.83
CA PHE A 589 25.63 5.14 8.73
C PHE A 589 26.67 5.78 9.64
N LYS A 590 26.77 7.12 9.66
CA LYS A 590 27.68 7.84 10.57
C LYS A 590 27.37 7.55 12.04
N LYS A 591 26.11 7.74 12.46
CA LYS A 591 25.71 7.59 13.87
C LYS A 591 25.88 6.17 14.37
N LEU A 592 25.43 5.17 13.61
CA LEU A 592 25.56 3.76 13.98
C LEU A 592 27.03 3.30 13.98
N HIS A 593 27.86 3.85 13.09
CA HIS A 593 29.30 3.62 13.11
C HIS A 593 29.95 4.19 14.37
N ASP A 594 29.69 5.46 14.70
CA ASP A 594 30.22 6.12 15.90
C ASP A 594 29.80 5.39 17.20
N MET A 595 28.60 4.80 17.20
CA MET A 595 28.08 3.99 18.30
C MET A 595 28.65 2.54 18.33
N GLY A 596 29.50 2.17 17.38
CA GLY A 596 30.07 0.82 17.26
C GLY A 596 29.04 -0.27 16.93
N LYS A 597 27.89 0.10 16.34
CA LYS A 597 26.78 -0.82 16.04
C LYS A 597 26.91 -1.51 14.68
N ILE A 598 27.67 -0.95 13.73
CA ILE A 598 27.88 -1.55 12.41
C ILE A 598 29.13 -2.44 12.42
N LYS A 599 28.96 -3.71 12.03
CA LYS A 599 30.06 -4.62 11.69
C LYS A 599 30.02 -4.90 10.19
N TYR A 600 30.85 -4.19 9.42
CA TYR A 600 30.83 -4.25 7.96
C TYR A 600 31.13 -5.66 7.43
N GLN A 601 30.14 -6.29 6.81
CA GLN A 601 30.30 -7.59 6.16
C GLN A 601 30.72 -7.40 4.71
N LYS A 602 31.81 -8.06 4.28
CA LYS A 602 32.32 -7.96 2.90
C LYS A 602 31.88 -9.13 2.02
N ASN A 603 31.53 -10.25 2.65
CA ASN A 603 31.08 -11.44 1.93
C ASN A 603 29.79 -11.11 1.19
N PHE A 604 29.57 -11.77 0.06
CA PHE A 604 28.36 -11.64 -0.75
C PHE A 604 28.10 -10.29 -1.47
N GLN A 605 28.89 -9.23 -1.21
CA GLN A 605 28.82 -7.99 -2.00
C GLN A 605 29.29 -8.16 -3.45
N LEU A 606 28.82 -7.30 -4.35
CA LEU A 606 29.36 -7.18 -5.71
C LEU A 606 30.61 -6.29 -5.74
N GLU A 607 31.58 -6.70 -6.55
CA GLU A 607 32.86 -6.01 -6.73
C GLU A 607 32.92 -5.29 -8.08
N PRO A 608 33.82 -4.29 -8.23
CA PRO A 608 34.12 -3.72 -9.53
C PRO A 608 34.50 -4.80 -10.56
N GLY A 609 34.01 -4.64 -11.79
CA GLY A 609 34.09 -5.58 -12.90
C GLY A 609 33.02 -6.67 -12.89
N MET A 610 32.16 -6.72 -11.87
CA MET A 610 31.10 -7.74 -11.71
C MET A 610 29.69 -7.18 -11.94
N GLY A 611 29.55 -5.88 -12.19
CA GLY A 611 28.27 -5.23 -12.40
C GLY A 611 27.83 -5.12 -13.86
N TYR A 612 26.53 -4.90 -14.06
CA TYR A 612 25.97 -4.39 -15.33
C TYR A 612 25.97 -2.85 -15.38
N ALA A 613 26.54 -2.19 -14.36
CA ALA A 613 26.64 -0.75 -14.27
C ALA A 613 27.46 -0.16 -15.43
N PRO A 614 27.05 0.99 -16.00
CA PRO A 614 27.84 1.65 -17.03
C PRO A 614 29.23 2.03 -16.49
N SER A 615 30.25 1.92 -17.33
CA SER A 615 31.59 2.45 -17.04
C SER A 615 31.47 3.95 -16.81
N THR A 616 31.96 4.44 -15.68
CA THR A 616 31.85 5.86 -15.22
C THR A 616 32.73 6.82 -16.02
N GLY A 617 33.11 6.47 -17.25
CA GLY A 617 34.06 7.25 -18.07
C GLY A 617 35.51 7.19 -17.57
N THR A 618 35.79 6.64 -16.38
CA THR A 618 37.15 6.49 -15.81
C THR A 618 37.79 5.12 -16.05
N GLY A 619 37.12 4.23 -16.79
CA GLY A 619 37.59 2.87 -17.05
C GLY A 619 37.28 1.82 -15.98
N ASN A 620 36.55 2.19 -14.91
CA ASN A 620 35.98 1.26 -13.92
C ASN A 620 34.44 1.38 -13.87
N ASP A 621 33.75 0.28 -13.58
CA ASP A 621 32.32 0.31 -13.24
C ASP A 621 32.13 1.00 -11.87
N GLY A 622 31.06 1.78 -11.72
CA GLY A 622 30.82 2.63 -10.55
C GLY A 622 30.54 1.87 -9.23
N LEU A 623 30.70 0.55 -9.20
CA LEU A 623 30.43 -0.27 -8.03
C LEU A 623 31.45 -0.03 -6.92
N ILE A 624 30.96 0.02 -5.67
CA ILE A 624 31.79 0.23 -4.48
C ILE A 624 31.51 -0.89 -3.49
N VAL A 625 32.56 -1.61 -3.09
CA VAL A 625 32.51 -2.56 -1.97
C VAL A 625 32.55 -1.78 -0.65
N ILE A 626 31.55 -2.01 0.19
CA ILE A 626 31.35 -1.32 1.46
C ILE A 626 32.11 -2.09 2.55
N LYS A 627 33.31 -1.60 2.87
CA LYS A 627 34.25 -2.20 3.82
C LYS A 627 34.38 -1.42 5.13
N ASP A 628 33.93 -0.18 5.13
CA ASP A 628 34.06 0.81 6.20
C ASP A 628 33.06 1.96 5.98
N LEU A 629 33.05 2.93 6.90
CA LEU A 629 32.21 4.11 6.78
C LEU A 629 32.55 4.92 5.52
N ASP A 630 33.83 5.10 5.18
CA ASP A 630 34.24 5.89 4.01
C ASP A 630 33.65 5.33 2.71
N SER A 631 33.78 4.03 2.48
CA SER A 631 33.19 3.35 1.32
C SER A 631 31.67 3.39 1.31
N ALA A 632 31.00 3.31 2.48
CA ALA A 632 29.56 3.53 2.58
C ALA A 632 29.15 4.95 2.14
N LEU A 633 29.86 5.97 2.63
CA LEU A 633 29.58 7.36 2.30
C LEU A 633 29.85 7.66 0.82
N ARG A 634 30.91 7.10 0.23
CA ARG A 634 31.22 7.26 -1.20
C ARG A 634 30.16 6.62 -2.10
N ALA A 635 29.63 5.44 -1.73
CA ALA A 635 28.53 4.81 -2.46
C ALA A 635 27.27 5.69 -2.44
N ILE A 636 26.90 6.21 -1.26
CA ILE A 636 25.75 7.10 -1.11
C ILE A 636 25.95 8.42 -1.89
N ASP A 637 27.15 9.01 -1.83
CA ASP A 637 27.46 10.24 -2.56
C ASP A 637 27.40 10.05 -4.08
N LEU A 638 27.80 8.89 -4.60
CA LEU A 638 27.71 8.59 -6.03
C LEU A 638 26.25 8.53 -6.49
N ILE A 639 25.38 7.86 -5.71
CA ILE A 639 23.94 7.79 -6.00
C ILE A 639 23.33 9.20 -6.05
N ILE A 640 23.60 10.02 -5.03
CA ILE A 640 23.08 11.41 -4.98
C ILE A 640 23.57 12.23 -6.20
N VAL A 641 24.86 12.14 -6.55
CA VAL A 641 25.44 12.93 -7.63
C VAL A 641 24.86 12.57 -8.99
N GLN A 642 24.68 11.29 -9.28
CA GLN A 642 24.14 10.83 -10.56
C GLN A 642 22.61 10.99 -10.64
N GLY A 643 21.90 10.70 -9.56
CA GLY A 643 20.43 10.82 -9.52
C GLY A 643 19.97 12.28 -9.60
N GLU A 644 20.49 13.16 -8.73
CA GLU A 644 19.98 14.53 -8.58
C GLU A 644 20.90 15.62 -9.15
N GLY A 645 22.18 15.32 -9.38
CA GLY A 645 23.20 16.31 -9.73
C GLY A 645 23.76 17.04 -8.51
N LYS A 646 25.07 17.33 -8.51
CA LYS A 646 25.67 18.33 -7.60
C LYS A 646 25.95 19.63 -8.34
N TYR A 647 25.65 20.76 -7.68
CA TYR A 647 26.17 22.07 -8.05
C TYR A 647 27.69 22.14 -7.86
N ASN A 648 28.48 21.64 -8.83
CA ASN A 648 29.91 21.91 -8.85
C ASN A 648 30.15 23.29 -9.48
N MET A 649 30.71 24.23 -8.71
CA MET A 649 31.07 25.56 -9.23
C MET A 649 32.36 25.49 -10.07
N SER A 650 32.29 25.86 -11.35
CA SER A 650 33.45 25.97 -12.24
C SER A 650 33.79 27.43 -12.53
N GLU A 651 35.08 27.81 -12.49
CA GLU A 651 35.54 29.13 -12.92
C GLU A 651 35.93 29.04 -14.42
N MET A 652 35.28 29.84 -15.27
CA MET A 652 35.52 29.88 -16.72
C MET A 652 36.08 31.25 -17.12
N LYS A 653 37.16 31.26 -17.91
CA LYS A 653 37.72 32.47 -18.51
C LYS A 653 37.33 32.53 -19.99
N ILE A 654 36.83 33.69 -20.43
CA ILE A 654 36.14 33.83 -21.71
C ILE A 654 36.77 34.99 -22.51
N ASP A 655 37.32 34.70 -23.68
CA ASP A 655 37.85 35.71 -24.61
C ASP A 655 36.87 35.95 -25.78
N GLY A 656 36.38 37.18 -25.95
CA GLY A 656 35.42 37.50 -27.02
C GLY A 656 35.20 38.99 -27.25
N TYR A 657 34.48 39.32 -28.34
CA TYR A 657 34.12 40.69 -28.71
C TYR A 657 32.58 40.84 -28.81
N PHE A 658 32.08 42.02 -28.47
CA PHE A 658 30.64 42.34 -28.55
C PHE A 658 30.39 43.35 -29.68
N ASP A 659 29.28 43.19 -30.39
CA ASP A 659 28.83 44.16 -31.39
C ASP A 659 27.30 44.33 -31.33
N GLY A 660 26.82 45.50 -30.90
CA GLY A 660 25.39 45.76 -30.75
C GLY A 660 25.06 47.13 -30.17
N GLU A 661 23.85 47.63 -30.43
CA GLU A 661 23.32 48.85 -29.80
C GLU A 661 22.85 48.58 -28.36
N LEU A 662 22.82 49.59 -27.50
CA LEU A 662 22.42 49.53 -26.07
C LEU A 662 21.04 48.88 -25.77
N LYS A 663 20.27 48.50 -26.80
CA LYS A 663 18.99 47.81 -26.68
C LYS A 663 19.04 46.31 -27.02
N GLU A 664 20.07 45.84 -27.73
CA GLU A 664 20.22 44.44 -28.13
C GLU A 664 21.71 44.15 -28.36
N ILE A 665 22.30 43.31 -27.50
CA ILE A 665 23.71 42.94 -27.59
C ILE A 665 23.80 41.53 -28.14
N SER A 666 24.36 41.39 -29.33
CA SER A 666 24.84 40.11 -29.85
C SER A 666 26.37 40.11 -29.86
N GLY A 667 27.00 39.00 -29.53
CA GLY A 667 28.46 38.88 -29.56
C GLY A 667 28.84 37.47 -29.99
N LYS A 668 30.03 37.31 -30.56
CA LYS A 668 30.59 36.01 -30.91
C LYS A 668 31.91 35.84 -30.16
N ILE A 669 32.06 34.73 -29.46
CA ILE A 669 33.16 34.48 -28.53
C ILE A 669 33.99 33.28 -29.08
N SER A 670 35.32 33.26 -28.87
CA SER A 670 36.14 32.12 -29.30
C SER A 670 37.54 32.07 -28.64
N GLY A 671 37.94 30.94 -28.03
CA GLY A 671 39.28 30.58 -27.54
C GLY A 671 39.60 29.06 -27.66
N ASP A 672 40.75 28.56 -27.20
CA ASP A 672 41.14 27.12 -27.27
C ASP A 672 41.14 26.44 -25.88
N ILE A 673 41.05 25.10 -25.81
CA ILE A 673 40.85 24.33 -24.55
C ILE A 673 42.13 23.64 -24.06
N VAL A 674 42.49 23.83 -22.79
CA VAL A 674 43.49 23.03 -22.07
C VAL A 674 43.05 22.82 -20.61
N GLU A 675 42.88 21.57 -20.18
CA GLU A 675 42.58 21.20 -18.80
C GLU A 675 43.85 21.36 -17.93
N LYS A 676 43.79 22.16 -16.85
CA LYS A 676 44.90 22.30 -15.89
C LYS A 676 44.43 22.26 -14.44
N ASN A 677 44.84 21.20 -13.75
CA ASN A 677 44.83 20.98 -12.29
C ASN A 677 43.48 21.04 -11.55
N ILE A 678 43.16 19.93 -10.89
CA ILE A 678 42.08 19.79 -9.92
C ILE A 678 42.68 19.99 -8.53
N GLU A 679 42.58 21.19 -7.98
CA GLU A 679 42.80 21.43 -6.54
C GLU A 679 41.59 22.19 -5.98
N ASN A 680 41.10 21.74 -4.81
CA ASN A 680 40.00 22.38 -4.04
C ASN A 680 38.60 22.43 -4.71
N ASN A 681 38.15 21.37 -5.36
CA ASN A 681 36.80 21.27 -5.97
C ASN A 681 36.49 22.39 -6.99
N LYS A 682 37.52 23.03 -7.55
CA LYS A 682 37.38 24.02 -8.62
C LYS A 682 38.12 23.51 -9.85
N CYS A 683 37.44 23.53 -11.00
CA CYS A 683 38.05 23.31 -12.29
C CYS A 683 38.14 24.66 -13.02
N MET A 684 39.32 24.98 -13.55
CA MET A 684 39.51 26.12 -14.46
C MET A 684 39.31 25.64 -15.89
N ILE A 685 38.34 26.22 -16.59
CA ILE A 685 38.00 25.86 -17.97
C ILE A 685 38.30 27.07 -18.87
N GLU A 686 39.23 26.91 -19.81
CA GLU A 686 39.44 27.83 -20.93
C GLU A 686 38.88 27.15 -22.21
N GLY A 687 38.14 27.86 -23.08
CA GLY A 687 37.56 27.24 -24.28
C GLY A 687 36.83 28.14 -25.29
N LYS A 688 36.49 27.58 -26.47
CA LYS A 688 35.75 28.23 -27.58
C LYS A 688 34.24 28.16 -27.32
N PHE A 689 33.65 29.29 -26.98
CA PHE A 689 32.22 29.42 -26.72
C PHE A 689 31.55 30.17 -27.86
N ASP A 690 30.69 29.54 -28.67
CA ASP A 690 29.89 30.25 -29.68
C ASP A 690 28.45 30.41 -29.13
N GLY A 691 28.07 31.64 -28.77
CA GLY A 691 26.77 31.91 -28.15
C GLY A 691 26.44 33.39 -27.97
N THR A 692 25.15 33.68 -27.77
CA THR A 692 24.57 35.02 -27.65
C THR A 692 24.12 35.30 -26.21
N ILE A 693 24.30 36.53 -25.73
CA ILE A 693 23.76 36.96 -24.43
C ILE A 693 22.29 37.35 -24.63
N GLU A 694 21.35 36.64 -24.01
CA GLU A 694 19.92 36.93 -24.19
C GLU A 694 19.43 38.13 -23.36
N LYS A 695 19.95 38.31 -22.14
CA LYS A 695 19.58 39.42 -21.23
C LYS A 695 20.73 39.75 -20.28
N GLY A 696 20.99 41.04 -20.06
CA GLY A 696 21.97 41.53 -19.10
C GLY A 696 21.57 42.87 -18.50
N LYS A 697 21.91 43.10 -17.22
CA LYS A 697 21.70 44.37 -16.52
C LYS A 697 23.03 45.12 -16.42
N PHE A 698 23.05 46.36 -16.91
CA PHE A 698 24.21 47.24 -16.86
C PHE A 698 24.14 48.18 -15.67
N GLU A 699 25.26 48.31 -14.96
CA GLU A 699 25.47 49.33 -13.94
C GLU A 699 26.53 50.32 -14.43
N ASN A 700 26.29 51.61 -14.20
CA ASN A 700 27.15 52.73 -14.62
C ASN A 700 27.41 52.83 -16.13
N VAL A 701 26.35 53.05 -16.93
CA VAL A 701 26.41 53.26 -18.40
C VAL A 701 27.27 54.48 -18.75
N GLY A 702 28.58 54.27 -18.82
CA GLY A 702 29.66 55.25 -18.94
C GLY A 702 31.03 54.55 -18.91
N GLU A 703 32.14 55.29 -18.73
CA GLU A 703 33.53 54.77 -18.87
C GLU A 703 33.92 53.60 -17.95
N ASN A 704 33.05 53.22 -17.01
CA ASN A 704 33.23 52.13 -16.06
C ASN A 704 31.98 51.22 -15.97
N SER A 705 31.32 50.99 -17.10
CA SER A 705 30.12 50.13 -17.15
C SER A 705 30.46 48.70 -16.71
N LYS A 706 29.75 48.19 -15.71
CA LYS A 706 29.84 46.79 -15.27
C LYS A 706 28.58 46.04 -15.66
N ILE A 707 28.73 44.80 -16.09
CA ILE A 707 27.59 43.89 -16.21
C ILE A 707 27.39 43.25 -14.84
N SER A 708 26.31 43.59 -14.14
CA SER A 708 26.09 43.10 -12.78
C SER A 708 25.50 41.68 -12.77
N GLU A 709 24.65 41.35 -13.74
CA GLU A 709 24.02 40.03 -13.89
C GLU A 709 23.46 39.77 -15.31
N GLY A 710 23.42 38.51 -15.75
CA GLY A 710 22.82 38.12 -17.04
C GLY A 710 22.72 36.60 -17.29
N ILE A 711 22.07 36.24 -18.41
CA ILE A 711 21.87 34.85 -18.87
C ILE A 711 22.67 34.63 -20.17
N ILE A 712 23.51 33.60 -20.19
CA ILE A 712 24.25 33.18 -21.40
C ILE A 712 23.71 31.83 -21.89
N LYS A 713 23.47 31.72 -23.20
CA LYS A 713 23.18 30.46 -23.89
C LYS A 713 24.19 30.25 -25.02
N GLY A 714 24.73 29.05 -25.16
CA GLY A 714 25.61 28.73 -26.27
C GLY A 714 26.03 27.27 -26.34
N VAL A 715 26.76 26.93 -27.39
CA VAL A 715 27.21 25.56 -27.67
C VAL A 715 28.73 25.49 -27.57
N ILE A 716 29.26 24.67 -26.66
CA ILE A 716 30.68 24.29 -26.64
C ILE A 716 30.88 23.14 -27.64
N LYS A 717 31.88 23.26 -28.51
CA LYS A 717 32.34 22.16 -29.36
C LYS A 717 33.70 21.66 -28.86
N THR A 718 33.76 20.45 -28.33
CA THR A 718 35.03 19.77 -27.99
C THR A 718 35.38 18.74 -29.05
N SER A 719 36.60 18.80 -29.58
CA SER A 719 37.12 17.83 -30.54
C SER A 719 38.24 17.01 -29.92
N ASN A 720 38.00 15.72 -29.67
CA ASN A 720 39.05 14.79 -29.24
C ASN A 720 39.34 13.81 -30.38
N GLY A 721 40.20 14.22 -31.31
CA GLY A 721 40.81 13.40 -32.36
C GLY A 721 39.90 12.83 -33.46
N THR A 722 38.75 12.24 -33.12
CA THR A 722 37.85 11.55 -34.06
C THR A 722 36.35 11.82 -33.82
N LYS A 723 35.96 12.57 -32.78
CA LYS A 723 34.58 13.01 -32.55
C LYS A 723 34.51 14.47 -32.12
N THR A 724 33.53 15.18 -32.68
CA THR A 724 33.09 16.51 -32.22
C THR A 724 31.90 16.30 -31.29
N ILE A 725 31.99 16.78 -30.05
CA ILE A 725 30.89 16.77 -29.09
C ILE A 725 30.38 18.21 -29.01
N GLU A 726 29.09 18.41 -29.28
CA GLU A 726 28.40 19.69 -29.14
C GLU A 726 27.63 19.69 -27.81
N ARG A 727 27.84 20.72 -26.97
CA ARG A 727 27.27 20.81 -25.61
C ARG A 727 26.56 22.14 -25.41
N VAL A 728 25.26 22.13 -25.11
CA VAL A 728 24.49 23.34 -24.82
C VAL A 728 24.72 23.75 -23.36
N ILE A 729 25.14 24.99 -23.11
CA ILE A 729 25.22 25.58 -21.77
C ILE A 729 24.15 26.65 -21.61
N GLN A 730 23.52 26.68 -20.44
CA GLN A 730 22.72 27.81 -19.97
C GLN A 730 23.08 28.08 -18.51
N GLY A 731 23.57 29.29 -18.21
CA GLY A 731 23.97 29.66 -16.84
C GLY A 731 23.78 31.14 -16.53
N ASN A 732 23.53 31.44 -15.26
CA ASN A 732 23.49 32.79 -14.72
C ASN A 732 24.93 33.22 -14.36
N PHE A 733 25.30 34.47 -14.61
CA PHE A 733 26.60 35.00 -14.19
C PHE A 733 26.46 36.26 -13.33
N LYS A 734 27.47 36.53 -12.50
CA LYS A 734 27.59 37.72 -11.65
C LYS A 734 28.98 38.36 -11.79
N GLY A 735 29.03 39.55 -12.38
CA GLY A 735 30.20 40.43 -12.40
C GLY A 735 31.25 40.15 -13.50
N PHE A 736 31.45 41.14 -14.36
CA PHE A 736 32.63 41.29 -15.22
C PHE A 736 33.32 42.63 -14.91
N ASP A 737 34.63 42.62 -14.66
CA ASP A 737 35.43 43.83 -14.45
C ASP A 737 36.42 43.99 -15.61
N ASN A 738 36.34 45.10 -16.36
CA ASN A 738 37.37 45.50 -17.32
C ASN A 738 37.94 46.87 -16.95
N ASN A 739 39.27 46.95 -16.83
CA ASN A 739 40.04 48.18 -16.70
C ASN A 739 40.65 48.54 -18.07
N THR A 740 39.96 49.35 -18.88
CA THR A 740 40.48 50.37 -19.83
C THR A 740 39.43 50.68 -20.88
N PHE A 741 38.91 51.91 -20.88
CA PHE A 741 37.96 52.35 -21.87
C PHE A 741 38.16 53.84 -22.18
N PHE A 742 38.08 54.17 -23.48
CA PHE A 742 38.02 55.50 -24.09
C PHE A 742 39.33 56.23 -24.39
N ASN A 743 39.70 56.20 -25.69
CA ASN A 743 40.26 57.39 -26.33
C ASN A 743 39.70 57.50 -27.76
N GLY A 744 38.91 58.54 -28.02
CA GLY A 744 38.47 58.88 -29.39
C GLY A 744 37.01 59.30 -29.53
N SER A 745 36.82 60.54 -29.96
CA SER A 745 35.57 61.32 -29.95
C SER A 745 34.58 61.03 -31.09
N LYS A 746 33.30 61.14 -30.71
CA LYS A 746 32.12 61.67 -31.44
C LYS A 746 31.53 60.90 -32.64
N GLU A 747 30.24 60.62 -32.42
CA GLU A 747 29.12 60.35 -33.35
C GLU A 747 28.80 58.89 -33.69
N LYS A 748 27.63 58.48 -33.16
CA LYS A 748 26.66 57.43 -33.54
C LYS A 748 27.20 56.15 -34.19
N PHE A 749 26.81 55.02 -33.59
CA PHE A 749 27.29 53.64 -33.77
C PHE A 749 28.55 53.35 -32.95
N LEU A 750 28.32 52.83 -31.74
CA LEU A 750 29.37 52.37 -30.83
C LEU A 750 29.65 50.88 -31.14
N SER A 751 30.36 50.58 -32.23
CA SER A 751 30.96 49.26 -32.39
C SER A 751 32.15 49.16 -31.43
N VAL A 752 31.94 48.56 -30.24
CA VAL A 752 32.98 48.42 -29.23
C VAL A 752 33.86 47.23 -29.59
N LYS A 753 34.98 47.48 -30.25
CA LYS A 753 36.00 46.45 -30.47
C LYS A 753 36.78 46.23 -29.17
N ILE A 754 36.45 45.19 -28.43
CA ILE A 754 37.21 44.76 -27.23
C ILE A 754 38.39 43.91 -27.72
N GLU A 755 39.62 44.44 -27.66
CA GLU A 755 40.86 43.71 -27.98
C GLU A 755 41.64 43.32 -26.70
N SER A 756 40.94 42.84 -25.67
CA SER A 756 41.57 42.35 -24.45
C SER A 756 40.79 41.22 -23.81
N SER A 757 41.52 40.23 -23.28
CA SER A 757 40.99 39.07 -22.55
C SER A 757 40.07 39.48 -21.41
N LEU A 758 38.85 38.94 -21.37
CA LEU A 758 37.87 39.17 -20.31
C LEU A 758 38.04 38.09 -19.22
N ASN A 759 38.47 38.51 -18.03
CA ASN A 759 38.49 37.65 -16.85
C ASN A 759 37.17 37.81 -16.09
N GLY A 760 36.22 36.90 -16.30
CA GLY A 760 34.98 36.81 -15.52
C GLY A 760 34.98 35.58 -14.61
N LYS A 761 34.21 35.62 -13.52
CA LYS A 761 33.89 34.42 -12.74
C LYS A 761 32.51 33.93 -13.15
N PHE A 762 32.47 32.75 -13.77
CA PHE A 762 31.21 32.04 -13.98
C PHE A 762 30.77 31.38 -12.67
N TYR A 763 29.47 31.44 -12.37
CA TYR A 763 28.86 30.75 -11.25
C TYR A 763 27.75 29.85 -11.80
N GLY A 764 28.14 28.71 -12.37
CA GLY A 764 27.21 27.74 -12.92
C GLY A 764 27.85 26.36 -13.01
N SER A 765 27.09 25.33 -12.70
CA SER A 765 27.48 23.93 -12.78
C SER A 765 27.41 23.43 -14.23
N ILE A 766 28.46 22.72 -14.67
CA ILE A 766 28.40 21.89 -15.88
C ILE A 766 27.83 20.54 -15.42
N GLU A 767 26.51 20.47 -15.33
CA GLU A 767 25.76 19.33 -14.80
C GLU A 767 25.54 18.25 -15.86
N GLU A 768 26.61 17.64 -16.37
CA GLU A 768 26.47 16.59 -17.40
C GLU A 768 25.93 15.26 -16.89
N ASP A 769 26.05 14.98 -15.59
CA ASP A 769 25.86 13.63 -15.06
C ASP A 769 24.53 13.43 -14.31
N SER A 770 23.58 14.37 -14.39
CA SER A 770 22.26 14.21 -13.74
C SER A 770 21.19 13.68 -14.68
N HIS A 771 20.28 12.85 -14.16
CA HIS A 771 19.14 12.34 -14.93
C HIS A 771 18.29 13.50 -15.51
N TYR A 772 18.10 14.59 -14.75
CA TYR A 772 17.39 15.79 -15.20
C TYR A 772 17.98 16.37 -16.49
N ASN A 773 19.30 16.51 -16.58
CA ASN A 773 19.95 17.07 -17.76
C ASN A 773 19.93 16.10 -18.94
N ALA A 774 20.02 14.78 -18.71
CA ALA A 774 19.83 13.80 -19.76
C ALA A 774 18.47 13.98 -20.45
N PHE A 775 17.38 14.15 -19.69
CA PHE A 775 16.05 14.40 -20.24
C PHE A 775 15.88 15.80 -20.83
N LYS A 776 16.50 16.83 -20.25
CA LYS A 776 16.51 18.17 -20.84
C LYS A 776 17.18 18.18 -22.21
N ILE A 777 18.28 17.44 -22.38
CA ILE A 777 18.94 17.28 -23.67
C ILE A 777 18.02 16.53 -24.64
N CYS A 778 17.39 15.43 -24.22
CA CYS A 778 16.38 14.76 -25.05
C CYS A 778 15.29 15.73 -25.51
N LYS A 779 14.80 16.60 -24.61
CA LYS A 779 13.80 17.63 -24.94
C LYS A 779 14.29 18.59 -26.02
N ILE A 780 15.53 19.10 -25.88
CA ILE A 780 16.14 20.00 -26.87
C ILE A 780 16.31 19.30 -28.23
N ASP A 781 16.76 18.04 -28.21
CA ASP A 781 16.95 17.22 -29.40
C ASP A 781 15.63 16.99 -30.16
N ILE A 782 14.49 16.96 -29.46
CA ILE A 782 13.16 16.76 -30.08
C ILE A 782 12.39 18.05 -30.40
N GLU A 783 12.65 19.17 -29.71
CA GLU A 783 11.87 20.44 -29.82
C GLU A 783 11.90 21.06 -31.23
N ASN A 784 12.91 20.75 -32.05
CA ASN A 784 13.11 21.35 -33.36
C ASN A 784 13.00 20.36 -34.53
N VAL A 785 12.53 19.13 -34.28
CA VAL A 785 12.41 18.08 -35.29
C VAL A 785 10.98 17.58 -35.41
N SER A 786 10.61 17.10 -36.59
CA SER A 786 9.26 16.57 -36.81
C SER A 786 9.09 15.18 -36.19
N GLU A 787 7.86 14.78 -35.88
CA GLU A 787 7.54 13.44 -35.34
C GLU A 787 8.05 12.29 -36.22
N SER A 788 8.17 12.55 -37.53
CA SER A 788 8.73 11.61 -38.51
C SER A 788 10.22 11.30 -38.30
N GLU A 789 10.94 12.11 -37.52
CA GLU A 789 12.38 11.99 -37.25
C GLU A 789 12.70 11.19 -35.97
N TYR A 790 11.75 11.05 -35.04
CA TYR A 790 11.94 10.20 -33.85
C TYR A 790 11.03 8.96 -33.81
N GLN A 791 9.90 8.99 -34.52
CA GLN A 791 9.01 7.85 -34.81
C GLN A 791 8.62 6.96 -33.60
N LEU A 792 7.35 7.00 -33.20
CA LEU A 792 6.85 6.24 -32.04
C LEU A 792 5.95 5.07 -32.46
N TRP A 793 5.96 4.02 -31.65
CA TRP A 793 4.88 3.03 -31.59
C TRP A 793 3.75 3.56 -30.70
N PRO A 794 2.47 3.49 -31.12
CA PRO A 794 1.35 3.96 -30.31
C PRO A 794 0.98 2.94 -29.23
N VAL A 795 1.88 2.68 -28.28
CA VAL A 795 1.65 1.65 -27.25
C VAL A 795 0.60 2.09 -26.23
N ILE A 796 -0.17 1.13 -25.71
CA ILE A 796 -1.16 1.34 -24.65
C ILE A 796 -0.54 1.98 -23.39
N SER A 797 -1.29 2.80 -22.64
CA SER A 797 -0.85 3.28 -21.33
C SER A 797 -1.03 2.21 -20.24
N ASP A 798 -0.09 2.14 -19.29
CA ASP A 798 -0.12 1.27 -18.11
C ASP A 798 -0.55 -0.19 -18.37
N PRO A 799 0.16 -0.92 -19.26
CA PRO A 799 -0.24 -2.27 -19.62
C PRO A 799 -0.07 -3.28 -18.49
N SER A 800 -1.06 -4.14 -18.32
CA SER A 800 -1.02 -5.35 -17.50
C SER A 800 -1.41 -6.56 -18.33
N VAL A 801 -1.18 -7.79 -17.83
CA VAL A 801 -1.68 -9.00 -18.51
C VAL A 801 -3.20 -8.95 -18.68
N SER A 802 -3.92 -8.40 -17.69
CA SER A 802 -5.38 -8.20 -17.74
C SER A 802 -5.83 -7.12 -18.71
N SER A 803 -4.92 -6.28 -19.23
CA SER A 803 -5.24 -5.28 -20.26
C SER A 803 -5.49 -5.91 -21.63
N TYR A 804 -5.19 -7.20 -21.82
CA TYR A 804 -5.30 -7.90 -23.09
C TYR A 804 -6.40 -8.96 -23.04
N THR A 805 -7.14 -9.10 -24.15
CA THR A 805 -8.15 -10.14 -24.35
C THR A 805 -7.72 -11.23 -25.32
N ASP A 806 -6.79 -10.93 -26.23
CA ASP A 806 -6.23 -11.92 -27.16
C ASP A 806 -5.32 -12.91 -26.41
N PRO A 807 -5.66 -14.22 -26.40
CA PRO A 807 -4.84 -15.24 -25.73
C PRO A 807 -3.37 -15.27 -26.17
N LYS A 808 -3.06 -14.90 -27.42
CA LYS A 808 -1.69 -14.88 -27.94
C LYS A 808 -0.87 -13.74 -27.33
N ILE A 809 -1.50 -12.57 -27.18
CA ILE A 809 -0.88 -11.40 -26.55
C ILE A 809 -0.75 -11.63 -25.05
N ILE A 810 -1.76 -12.22 -24.41
CA ILE A 810 -1.71 -12.65 -22.99
C ILE A 810 -0.52 -13.58 -22.76
N ALA A 811 -0.32 -14.60 -23.60
CA ALA A 811 0.82 -15.51 -23.49
C ALA A 811 2.17 -14.78 -23.62
N THR A 812 2.26 -13.83 -24.55
CA THR A 812 3.47 -13.04 -24.79
C THR A 812 3.78 -12.07 -23.66
N ALA A 813 2.78 -11.38 -23.13
CA ALA A 813 2.92 -10.52 -21.95
C ALA A 813 3.27 -11.32 -20.69
N THR A 814 2.71 -12.53 -20.55
CA THR A 814 3.07 -13.46 -19.46
C THR A 814 4.53 -13.91 -19.57
N ALA A 815 5.00 -14.23 -20.77
CA ALA A 815 6.40 -14.58 -21.03
C ALA A 815 7.35 -13.42 -20.70
N PHE A 816 6.96 -12.18 -21.01
CA PHE A 816 7.70 -10.98 -20.61
C PHE A 816 7.83 -10.88 -19.08
N ASN A 817 6.73 -11.05 -18.34
CA ASN A 817 6.72 -10.99 -16.87
C ASN A 817 7.53 -12.12 -16.23
N ALA A 818 7.45 -13.32 -16.80
CA ALA A 818 8.30 -14.45 -16.38
C ALA A 818 9.78 -14.11 -16.57
N ALA A 819 10.18 -13.58 -17.74
CA ALA A 819 11.57 -13.18 -17.99
C ALA A 819 12.03 -12.06 -17.05
N TYR A 820 11.18 -11.06 -16.79
CA TYR A 820 11.50 -9.94 -15.90
C TYR A 820 11.64 -10.40 -14.45
N SER A 821 10.72 -11.25 -13.99
CA SER A 821 10.78 -11.84 -12.65
C SER A 821 11.97 -12.78 -12.47
N TYR A 822 12.35 -13.50 -13.53
CA TYR A 822 13.57 -14.31 -13.54
C TYR A 822 14.83 -13.46 -13.41
N LEU A 823 14.86 -12.27 -14.04
CA LEU A 823 15.95 -11.30 -13.89
C LEU A 823 16.08 -10.86 -12.43
N MET A 824 14.95 -10.55 -11.77
CA MET A 824 14.94 -10.19 -10.34
C MET A 824 15.40 -11.36 -9.46
N LEU A 825 15.04 -12.59 -9.80
CA LEU A 825 15.48 -13.77 -9.08
C LEU A 825 16.98 -14.03 -9.27
N LEU A 826 17.52 -13.82 -10.47
CA LEU A 826 18.96 -13.85 -10.74
C LEU A 826 19.68 -12.79 -9.90
N LEU A 827 19.18 -11.55 -9.88
CA LEU A 827 19.75 -10.47 -9.07
C LEU A 827 19.79 -10.86 -7.60
N GLN A 828 18.68 -11.31 -7.02
CA GLN A 828 18.62 -11.75 -5.63
C GLN A 828 19.64 -12.86 -5.30
N ASN A 829 19.81 -13.84 -6.18
CA ASN A 829 20.74 -14.96 -5.96
C ASN A 829 22.21 -14.55 -6.03
N VAL A 830 22.57 -13.51 -6.80
CA VAL A 830 23.96 -13.02 -6.90
C VAL A 830 24.50 -12.54 -5.55
N TRP A 831 23.70 -11.83 -4.75
CA TRP A 831 24.06 -11.38 -3.40
C TRP A 831 23.90 -12.47 -2.32
N LYS A 832 23.53 -13.70 -2.68
CA LYS A 832 23.54 -14.87 -1.77
C LYS A 832 24.60 -15.91 -2.15
N THR A 833 25.20 -15.79 -3.33
CA THR A 833 26.17 -16.76 -3.84
C THR A 833 27.56 -16.48 -3.27
N ASP A 834 28.15 -17.45 -2.56
CA ASP A 834 29.54 -17.34 -2.10
C ASP A 834 30.54 -17.74 -3.21
N GLY A 835 31.63 -16.98 -3.33
CA GLY A 835 32.70 -17.19 -4.31
C GLY A 835 32.49 -16.52 -5.68
N GLN A 836 33.53 -15.83 -6.17
CA GLN A 836 33.48 -15.03 -7.40
C GLN A 836 33.14 -15.81 -8.66
N ASN A 837 33.68 -17.02 -8.83
CA ASN A 837 33.43 -17.84 -10.02
C ASN A 837 31.95 -18.26 -10.14
N LYS A 838 31.29 -18.55 -9.02
CA LYS A 838 29.86 -18.91 -8.99
C LYS A 838 28.98 -17.68 -9.27
N LYS A 839 29.34 -16.52 -8.72
CA LYS A 839 28.67 -15.24 -9.04
C LYS A 839 28.74 -14.90 -10.52
N MET A 840 29.92 -15.06 -11.14
CA MET A 840 30.11 -14.76 -12.56
C MET A 840 29.25 -15.63 -13.49
N LEU A 841 28.97 -16.88 -13.09
CA LEU A 841 28.06 -17.76 -13.83
C LEU A 841 26.60 -17.27 -13.76
N VAL A 842 26.15 -16.78 -12.60
CA VAL A 842 24.80 -16.21 -12.43
C VAL A 842 24.70 -14.87 -13.17
N LEU A 843 25.73 -14.03 -13.08
CA LEU A 843 25.82 -12.74 -13.78
C LEU A 843 25.82 -12.89 -15.30
N GLY A 844 26.48 -13.93 -15.84
CA GLY A 844 26.49 -14.21 -17.28
C GLY A 844 25.10 -14.45 -17.89
N GLY A 845 24.13 -14.89 -17.09
CA GLY A 845 22.73 -15.07 -17.52
C GLY A 845 21.96 -13.75 -17.70
N MET A 846 22.35 -12.67 -17.03
CA MET A 846 21.59 -11.41 -17.05
C MET A 846 21.66 -10.69 -18.41
N PRO A 847 22.83 -10.46 -19.05
CA PRO A 847 22.87 -9.85 -20.38
C PRO A 847 22.14 -10.69 -21.44
N ALA A 848 22.22 -12.02 -21.33
CA ALA A 848 21.51 -12.94 -22.20
C ALA A 848 19.99 -12.76 -22.07
N LEU A 849 19.48 -12.67 -20.84
CA LEU A 849 18.05 -12.44 -20.58
C LEU A 849 17.60 -11.04 -21.03
N MET A 850 18.36 -10.00 -20.72
CA MET A 850 18.01 -8.61 -21.06
C MET A 850 17.99 -8.36 -22.57
N HIS A 851 19.03 -8.80 -23.29
CA HIS A 851 19.15 -8.54 -24.73
C HIS A 851 18.56 -9.63 -25.61
N GLY A 852 18.56 -10.87 -25.15
CA GLY A 852 18.10 -12.02 -25.91
C GLY A 852 16.65 -12.43 -25.65
N VAL A 853 16.02 -11.95 -24.56
CA VAL A 853 14.64 -12.32 -24.20
C VAL A 853 13.76 -11.09 -23.96
N LEU A 854 14.10 -10.25 -22.98
CA LEU A 854 13.28 -9.10 -22.58
C LEU A 854 13.13 -8.08 -23.71
N LYS A 855 14.25 -7.58 -24.27
CA LYS A 855 14.20 -6.61 -25.36
C LYS A 855 13.42 -7.13 -26.59
N PRO A 856 13.68 -8.33 -27.12
CA PRO A 856 12.91 -8.86 -28.25
C PRO A 856 11.41 -8.98 -27.96
N ILE A 857 11.01 -9.54 -26.82
CA ILE A 857 9.59 -9.68 -26.46
C ILE A 857 8.93 -8.29 -26.29
N ALA A 858 9.61 -7.33 -25.65
CA ALA A 858 9.08 -5.98 -25.51
C ALA A 858 8.92 -5.25 -26.85
N THR A 859 9.92 -5.38 -27.74
CA THR A 859 9.87 -4.78 -29.08
C THR A 859 8.72 -5.37 -29.89
N PHE A 860 8.56 -6.70 -29.85
CA PHE A 860 7.44 -7.39 -30.50
C PHE A 860 6.08 -6.93 -29.95
N LEU A 861 5.93 -6.78 -28.63
CA LEU A 861 4.71 -6.24 -28.03
C LEU A 861 4.44 -4.81 -28.53
N ALA A 862 5.44 -3.94 -28.53
CA ALA A 862 5.33 -2.56 -29.02
C ALA A 862 4.96 -2.47 -30.50
N GLU A 863 5.29 -3.47 -31.31
CA GLU A 863 4.92 -3.57 -32.73
C GLU A 863 3.53 -4.15 -32.97
N THR A 864 2.97 -4.88 -32.01
CA THR A 864 1.75 -5.68 -32.19
C THR A 864 0.50 -4.83 -31.98
N PRO A 865 -0.35 -4.62 -33.00
CA PRO A 865 -1.59 -3.86 -32.85
C PRO A 865 -2.61 -4.61 -31.99
N ILE A 866 -3.26 -3.89 -31.06
CA ILE A 866 -4.41 -4.37 -30.27
C ILE A 866 -5.71 -3.66 -30.67
N SER A 867 -5.62 -2.50 -31.30
CA SER A 867 -6.72 -1.75 -31.90
C SER A 867 -6.23 -1.06 -33.19
N THR A 868 -7.09 -0.25 -33.83
CA THR A 868 -6.71 0.53 -35.02
C THR A 868 -5.60 1.54 -34.75
N ASP A 869 -5.51 2.06 -33.52
CA ASP A 869 -4.66 3.19 -33.16
C ASP A 869 -3.78 2.89 -31.93
N THR A 870 -3.69 1.63 -31.51
CA THR A 870 -2.98 1.24 -30.29
C THR A 870 -2.29 -0.11 -30.44
N ASN A 871 -1.05 -0.19 -29.98
CA ASN A 871 -0.25 -1.40 -29.90
C ASN A 871 -0.15 -1.91 -28.46
N ALA A 872 0.19 -3.18 -28.29
CA ALA A 872 0.52 -3.75 -26.99
C ALA A 872 1.81 -3.13 -26.41
N GLY A 873 2.06 -3.40 -25.13
CA GLY A 873 3.22 -2.90 -24.41
C GLY A 873 3.77 -3.91 -23.39
N ALA A 874 5.04 -3.73 -23.03
CA ALA A 874 5.70 -4.50 -21.99
C ALA A 874 5.08 -4.21 -20.61
N THR A 875 4.70 -5.26 -19.87
CA THR A 875 3.88 -5.11 -18.65
C THR A 875 4.67 -5.03 -17.34
N PHE A 876 5.93 -5.50 -17.32
CA PHE A 876 6.83 -5.48 -16.15
C PHE A 876 6.22 -6.02 -14.83
N GLY A 877 5.23 -6.90 -14.94
CA GLY A 877 4.51 -7.45 -13.80
C GLY A 877 5.26 -8.59 -13.10
N TYR A 878 4.90 -8.82 -11.84
CA TYR A 878 5.37 -9.98 -11.07
C TYR A 878 4.81 -11.29 -11.63
N TYR A 879 5.69 -12.25 -11.88
CA TYR A 879 5.37 -13.63 -12.25
C TYR A 879 5.79 -14.56 -11.12
N LYS A 880 4.83 -15.35 -10.60
CA LYS A 880 5.08 -16.30 -9.51
C LYS A 880 5.63 -17.61 -10.03
N PHE A 881 6.90 -17.88 -9.76
CA PHE A 881 7.47 -19.22 -9.91
C PHE A 881 7.03 -20.14 -8.75
N THR A 882 6.64 -21.39 -9.07
CA THR A 882 6.23 -22.41 -8.08
C THR A 882 7.34 -23.42 -7.79
N ARG A 883 7.27 -24.17 -6.67
CA ARG A 883 8.24 -25.24 -6.36
C ARG A 883 8.00 -26.55 -7.14
N GLU A 884 6.91 -26.65 -7.90
CA GLU A 884 6.54 -27.86 -8.67
C GLU A 884 7.52 -28.17 -9.79
N SER A 885 8.14 -27.14 -10.37
CA SER A 885 9.20 -27.24 -11.37
C SER A 885 10.20 -26.10 -11.18
N GLY A 886 11.43 -26.24 -11.70
CA GLY A 886 12.44 -25.19 -11.55
C GLY A 886 12.02 -23.87 -12.21
N PRO A 887 12.37 -22.68 -11.68
CA PRO A 887 12.06 -21.39 -12.28
C PRO A 887 12.45 -21.26 -13.75
N LYS A 888 13.61 -21.84 -14.12
CA LYS A 888 14.07 -21.87 -15.52
C LYS A 888 13.09 -22.64 -16.40
N GLN A 889 12.60 -23.79 -15.92
CA GLN A 889 11.66 -24.62 -16.67
C GLN A 889 10.34 -23.89 -16.91
N GLN A 890 9.81 -23.21 -15.90
CA GLN A 890 8.60 -22.39 -16.03
C GLN A 890 8.81 -21.21 -16.98
N LEU A 891 10.00 -20.58 -16.97
CA LEU A 891 10.36 -19.55 -17.94
C LEU A 891 10.43 -20.11 -19.38
N ILE A 892 11.01 -21.30 -19.57
CA ILE A 892 11.04 -22.01 -20.87
C ILE A 892 9.61 -22.21 -21.36
N GLU A 893 8.71 -22.70 -20.51
CA GLU A 893 7.31 -22.95 -20.86
C GLU A 893 6.57 -21.66 -21.24
N ALA A 894 6.74 -20.58 -20.47
CA ALA A 894 6.13 -19.30 -20.78
C ALA A 894 6.61 -18.72 -22.12
N VAL A 895 7.93 -18.72 -22.37
CA VAL A 895 8.50 -18.20 -23.63
C VAL A 895 8.18 -19.12 -24.82
N LYS A 896 8.10 -20.43 -24.59
CA LYS A 896 7.64 -21.40 -25.60
C LYS A 896 6.20 -21.12 -26.01
N ALA A 897 5.29 -20.89 -25.05
CA ALA A 897 3.90 -20.55 -25.34
C ALA A 897 3.78 -19.28 -26.19
N ALA A 898 4.58 -18.24 -25.90
CA ALA A 898 4.65 -17.04 -26.74
C ALA A 898 5.15 -17.32 -28.16
N SER A 899 6.22 -18.12 -28.30
CA SER A 899 6.77 -18.51 -29.61
C SER A 899 5.81 -19.37 -30.43
N GLU A 900 5.01 -20.23 -29.80
CA GLU A 900 4.00 -21.07 -30.45
C GLU A 900 2.75 -20.26 -30.86
N ALA A 901 2.40 -19.23 -30.09
CA ALA A 901 1.33 -18.30 -30.43
C ALA A 901 1.62 -17.50 -31.72
N PHE A 902 2.90 -17.24 -32.00
CA PHE A 902 3.40 -16.51 -33.17
C PHE A 902 4.52 -17.28 -33.91
N PRO A 903 4.19 -18.38 -34.60
CA PRO A 903 5.19 -19.32 -35.15
C PRO A 903 6.02 -18.74 -36.31
N ASN A 904 5.64 -17.60 -36.87
CA ASN A 904 6.37 -16.93 -37.95
C ASN A 904 7.31 -15.81 -37.44
N ASN A 905 7.34 -15.54 -36.14
CA ASN A 905 8.23 -14.51 -35.58
C ASN A 905 9.57 -15.13 -35.15
N ASP A 906 10.66 -14.70 -35.80
CA ASP A 906 11.99 -15.25 -35.52
C ASP A 906 12.62 -14.71 -34.23
N GLU A 907 12.20 -13.53 -33.77
CA GLU A 907 12.68 -12.95 -32.51
C GLU A 907 12.20 -13.76 -31.29
N LEU A 908 10.93 -14.16 -31.24
CA LEU A 908 10.37 -15.01 -30.19
C LEU A 908 10.99 -16.42 -30.18
N LYS A 909 11.27 -16.98 -31.36
CA LYS A 909 12.00 -18.26 -31.48
C LYS A 909 13.42 -18.14 -30.95
N ASN A 910 14.09 -17.03 -31.24
CA ASN A 910 15.45 -16.80 -30.75
C ASN A 910 15.46 -16.57 -29.24
N ALA A 911 14.45 -15.88 -28.69
CA ALA A 911 14.28 -15.76 -27.24
C ALA A 911 14.18 -17.13 -26.55
N LEU A 912 13.40 -18.06 -27.12
CA LEU A 912 13.32 -19.43 -26.59
C LEU A 912 14.69 -20.13 -26.58
N LYS A 913 15.52 -19.97 -27.63
CA LYS A 913 16.87 -20.54 -27.65
C LYS A 913 17.75 -19.96 -26.54
N VAL A 914 17.65 -18.66 -26.29
CA VAL A 914 18.42 -17.98 -25.24
C VAL A 914 18.01 -18.49 -23.86
N VAL A 915 16.71 -18.62 -23.58
CA VAL A 915 16.23 -19.11 -22.27
C VAL A 915 16.80 -20.50 -21.93
N ASN A 916 16.92 -21.38 -22.92
CA ASN A 916 17.50 -22.72 -22.71
C ASN A 916 18.96 -22.68 -22.20
N SER A 917 19.70 -21.62 -22.52
CA SER A 917 21.10 -21.42 -22.10
C SER A 917 21.26 -20.77 -20.72
N LEU A 918 20.19 -20.29 -20.09
CA LEU A 918 20.24 -19.64 -18.78
C LEU A 918 20.60 -20.64 -17.66
N PRO A 919 21.24 -20.19 -16.56
CA PRO A 919 21.56 -21.06 -15.43
C PRO A 919 20.29 -21.50 -14.71
N ASP A 920 20.28 -22.71 -14.14
CA ASP A 920 19.23 -23.14 -13.21
C ASP A 920 19.42 -22.47 -11.85
N ILE A 921 18.35 -21.86 -11.32
CA ILE A 921 18.36 -21.16 -10.02
C ILE A 921 17.27 -21.69 -9.10
N SER A 922 17.57 -21.78 -7.81
CA SER A 922 16.64 -22.29 -6.80
C SER A 922 15.63 -21.24 -6.36
N LEU A 923 14.45 -21.71 -5.97
CA LEU A 923 13.45 -20.94 -5.20
C LEU A 923 13.68 -21.00 -3.69
N SER A 924 14.65 -21.78 -3.19
CA SER A 924 14.99 -21.96 -1.75
C SER A 924 15.62 -20.69 -1.13
N VAL A 925 15.10 -19.54 -1.52
CA VAL A 925 15.52 -18.21 -1.11
C VAL A 925 14.56 -17.64 -0.05
N PHE A 926 13.56 -18.45 0.34
CA PHE A 926 12.50 -18.19 1.33
C PHE A 926 12.58 -19.10 2.57
N ASP A 927 13.72 -19.75 2.80
CA ASP A 927 13.88 -20.71 3.90
C ASP A 927 14.85 -20.19 5.00
N GLU A 928 15.35 -18.95 4.93
CA GLU A 928 16.34 -18.39 5.88
C GLU A 928 16.20 -16.89 6.24
N VAL A 929 14.99 -16.28 6.32
CA VAL A 929 14.86 -14.89 6.85
C VAL A 929 13.86 -14.74 7.98
#